data_AF-A0A8K0P9G8-F1
#
_entry.id   AF-A0A8K0P9G8-F1
#
_cell.length_a   1.000
_cell.length_b   1.000
_cell.length_c   1.000
_cell.angle_alpha   90.00
_cell.angle_beta   90.00
_cell.angle_gamma   90.00
#
_symmetry.space_group_name_H-M   'P 1'
#
loop_
_entity.id
_entity.type
_entity.pdbx_description
1 polymer ?
#
loop_
_entity_poly.entity_id
_entity_poly.type
_entity_poly.pdbx_seq_one_letter_code
_entity_poly.pdbx_strand_id
1 'polypeptide(L)'
;MKVSERPHAFCERSKIADIQCRAVGTGIRFDETGQNVRCNIEEGLVCNPSEAGSTCINYEIRVLCLCVKLFDSDDICEEGLGMESGAIKDNQISVSSISTPGHLGNHARLNGDGAWIPESSEVDLLGQKEVTGVIIQGNPSGRDWVKTFEVKWSDDGDLWNTIRNDDDGPPKEFQGSYDALNPKKVLFDEPVFAQYIKIIPTDFQNRISLRLEILGCDIAEATTTATSKLSTQVTPAACDPAKPNRPHETDCYIFYQCADTLHGVEMVKKTCGPNMMYNPETQICDWPENVMRIRPDCSGIPPLPPVPSCEEGWTEWINVTNPKHGNGDYETLINIKRHLDTEICGGVEHISDIECRYLRVIPRKSVKKTKTSTKSGGKVEYRWMDYKQARQIVVCKKDVGLSCNNYQQRNGLCMDYSVRFNCRCEKKVTLPTAMETKPTSPTTTFACPPGKIWKDCAIKCNQVCHHFDHILSQRGFCSSKYECISGCVDEHAKTCPKGFYWRDYVTCLEVGDCTCVSHSGQLVKPGEVVKESDCELCQCENNVYTCRDTCKISTVYASTILPNETRTTPVIFTLTVPTVTVGTPRNLLKCDMWTHWQNENNPKDGDGDFESVENLKGSYGNCTNPSNIECVTVTGNIPSSETENEVMCSLKRGLQCYNRNNMPGGCEDYKIRIFCPCKTTEVVTPNIMTTPPTTGPSLMPKPCDRWSDWINDGSRSEIDGIELERKTLKQLHEIGFCRDGEVVSIECKDVKTGLNYDETLDVGVTCTLRDGLLCRHSQQGKRNTCRDYKIRYFCSCDSAFSASSSKSPKYGPQSVRLQSLYSTDTGLGWIPSHHNKDQFLQVDLGKDEPIYGIKVQGSEEVPDMYVTSYHVLHSEDGHKFKYAEDVFGNPKLFRGPVNNLKPIEEVFVEPFEARYIRVNPQSWKNGIALRFDLIGCGEISVTTSPWIELTTPEEAICRDEMGLENGLMKDEQIEVSSVFNENGRFNVPNIRINKLQTETQGGAWIPATNSINEWVKFDFLEPRNLTGVITQGQNGGESWVETFKVMYSHDGKAWNPVLDRDGTEKEFAANFDGETPQENYFDRPIQAQFLKIIPVAWHNNIAMRVEVLGCFSPYPPMSTPIPPITTTVTPEGCNPCPNLPTERLENCVKCSAGLLWDGTNCVDRSECQCYVGHIPYSVGAVYKTEDCKECVCKIGGESSCHDIKCPKCEM
;
A
#
# COMPACT_ATOMS: atom_id res chain seq x y z
N MET A 1 50.14 -1.31 50.44
CA MET A 1 50.81 -1.98 49.30
C MET A 1 49.81 -3.00 48.75
N LYS A 2 49.41 -2.91 47.47
CA LYS A 2 50.02 -3.63 46.31
C LYS A 2 49.98 -5.16 46.52
N VAL A 3 49.40 -5.98 45.64
CA VAL A 3 48.95 -5.81 44.23
C VAL A 3 47.62 -6.57 43.99
N SER A 4 46.79 -6.10 43.06
CA SER A 4 45.59 -6.80 42.56
C SER A 4 45.92 -7.84 41.50
N GLU A 5 45.31 -9.02 41.57
CA GLU A 5 45.33 -9.98 40.47
C GLU A 5 44.42 -9.49 39.33
N ARG A 6 44.92 -9.55 38.10
CA ARG A 6 44.14 -9.30 36.87
C ARG A 6 43.79 -10.65 36.23
N PRO A 7 42.58 -10.84 35.67
CA PRO A 7 42.32 -11.97 34.79
C PRO A 7 43.18 -11.86 33.51
N HIS A 8 43.58 -13.00 32.95
CA HIS A 8 44.25 -13.04 31.65
C HIS A 8 43.31 -12.56 30.54
N ALA A 9 43.81 -11.71 29.64
CA ALA A 9 43.03 -11.25 28.50
C ALA A 9 42.78 -12.41 27.52
N PHE A 10 41.52 -12.81 27.40
CA PHE A 10 41.07 -13.75 26.38
C PHE A 10 40.90 -13.00 25.05
N CYS A 11 41.24 -13.66 23.95
CA CYS A 11 41.12 -13.12 22.60
C CYS A 11 40.24 -14.07 21.79
N GLU A 12 39.05 -13.60 21.44
CA GLU A 12 38.09 -14.37 20.66
C GLU A 12 38.64 -14.68 19.27
N ARG A 13 38.31 -15.86 18.73
CA ARG A 13 38.84 -16.33 17.44
C ARG A 13 38.56 -15.36 16.28
N SER A 14 37.42 -14.66 16.34
CA SER A 14 37.03 -13.59 15.39
C SER A 14 37.88 -12.31 15.48
N LYS A 15 38.65 -12.13 16.56
CA LYS A 15 39.51 -10.96 16.80
C LYS A 15 41.00 -11.28 16.64
N ILE A 16 41.36 -12.53 16.30
CA ILE A 16 42.73 -12.92 15.94
C ILE A 16 42.97 -12.52 14.48
N ALA A 17 43.77 -11.49 14.26
CA ALA A 17 44.09 -10.97 12.92
C ALA A 17 45.39 -11.55 12.32
N ASP A 18 46.29 -12.09 13.15
CA ASP A 18 47.53 -12.75 12.71
C ASP A 18 47.95 -13.82 13.73
N ILE A 19 48.73 -14.82 13.28
CA ILE A 19 49.42 -15.78 14.15
C ILE A 19 50.85 -16.01 13.67
N GLN A 20 51.78 -15.96 14.62
CA GLN A 20 53.20 -16.11 14.35
C GLN A 20 53.77 -17.25 15.18
N CYS A 21 54.51 -18.15 14.51
CA CYS A 21 55.12 -19.31 15.13
C CYS A 21 56.61 -19.41 14.86
N ARG A 22 57.38 -19.84 15.85
CA ARG A 22 58.84 -20.01 15.75
C ARG A 22 59.37 -21.04 16.75
N ALA A 23 60.54 -21.60 16.50
CA ALA A 23 61.17 -22.57 17.38
C ALA A 23 61.62 -21.92 18.70
N VAL A 24 61.29 -22.55 19.84
CA VAL A 24 61.63 -22.07 21.18
C VAL A 24 63.14 -22.11 21.38
N GLY A 25 63.70 -21.02 21.90
CA GLY A 25 65.13 -20.89 22.22
C GLY A 25 66.02 -20.42 21.06
N THR A 26 65.74 -20.82 19.81
CA THR A 26 66.46 -20.30 18.63
C THR A 26 65.76 -19.09 18.00
N GLY A 27 64.43 -18.99 18.12
CA GLY A 27 63.64 -17.93 17.52
C GLY A 27 63.48 -18.02 15.99
N ILE A 28 63.99 -19.09 15.37
CA ILE A 28 63.94 -19.34 13.92
C ILE A 28 62.49 -19.62 13.50
N ARG A 29 62.08 -19.06 12.36
CA ARG A 29 60.70 -19.13 11.86
C ARG A 29 60.31 -20.56 11.49
N PHE A 30 59.06 -20.95 11.70
CA PHE A 30 58.65 -22.36 11.61
C PHE A 30 58.96 -23.02 10.26
N ASP A 31 58.88 -22.25 9.18
CA ASP A 31 59.15 -22.64 7.79
C ASP A 31 60.65 -22.74 7.44
N GLU A 32 61.54 -22.21 8.28
CA GLU A 32 63.00 -22.27 8.11
C GLU A 32 63.64 -23.44 8.89
N THR A 33 62.85 -24.17 9.70
CA THR A 33 63.36 -25.26 10.57
C THR A 33 63.58 -26.58 9.84
N GLY A 34 63.06 -26.73 8.63
CA GLY A 34 63.10 -27.98 7.85
C GLY A 34 62.13 -29.07 8.32
N GLN A 35 61.31 -28.84 9.35
CA GLN A 35 60.23 -29.74 9.74
C GLN A 35 58.92 -29.38 9.01
N ASN A 36 58.05 -30.37 8.76
CA ASN A 36 56.75 -30.16 8.13
C ASN A 36 55.76 -29.56 9.15
N VAL A 37 55.83 -28.24 9.32
CA VAL A 37 55.03 -27.46 10.27
C VAL A 37 54.14 -26.48 9.53
N ARG A 38 52.88 -26.40 9.96
CA ARG A 38 51.90 -25.39 9.56
C ARG A 38 51.66 -24.43 10.71
N CYS A 39 51.53 -23.15 10.40
CA CYS A 39 51.14 -22.09 11.32
C CYS A 39 50.20 -21.15 10.57
N ASN A 40 48.90 -21.17 10.92
CA ASN A 40 47.89 -20.30 10.32
C ASN A 40 46.72 -20.09 11.30
N ILE A 41 45.87 -19.08 11.05
CA ILE A 41 44.82 -18.64 12.00
C ILE A 41 43.72 -19.71 12.16
N GLU A 42 43.49 -20.53 11.13
CA GLU A 42 42.42 -21.54 11.12
C GLU A 42 42.82 -22.80 11.92
N GLU A 43 43.99 -23.38 11.63
CA GLU A 43 44.51 -24.62 12.20
C GLU A 43 45.40 -24.41 13.44
N GLY A 44 45.86 -23.18 13.69
CA GLY A 44 46.87 -22.89 14.72
C GLY A 44 48.27 -23.34 14.29
N LEU A 45 49.09 -23.83 15.23
CA LEU A 45 50.35 -24.52 14.93
C LEU A 45 50.15 -26.04 14.94
N VAL A 46 50.47 -26.68 13.82
CA VAL A 46 50.44 -28.13 13.66
C VAL A 46 51.77 -28.60 13.06
N CYS A 47 52.53 -29.42 13.80
CA CYS A 47 53.74 -30.05 13.28
C CYS A 47 53.49 -31.54 13.03
N ASN A 48 53.80 -31.99 11.81
CA ASN A 48 53.74 -33.38 11.40
C ASN A 48 55.18 -33.89 11.19
N PRO A 49 55.70 -34.80 12.04
CA PRO A 49 57.06 -35.30 11.89
C PRO A 49 57.22 -36.06 10.56
N SER A 50 58.19 -35.65 9.74
CA SER A 50 58.35 -36.11 8.35
C SER A 50 58.80 -37.58 8.22
N GLU A 51 59.37 -38.16 9.28
CA GLU A 51 59.77 -39.58 9.34
C GLU A 51 59.29 -40.25 10.64
N ALA A 52 58.92 -41.53 10.55
CA ALA A 52 58.37 -42.30 11.67
C ALA A 52 59.39 -42.46 12.81
N GLY A 53 59.13 -41.78 13.94
CA GLY A 53 60.01 -41.74 15.12
C GLY A 53 60.76 -40.42 15.30
N SER A 54 60.72 -39.51 14.33
CA SER A 54 61.17 -38.12 14.55
C SER A 54 60.15 -37.36 15.40
N THR A 55 60.63 -36.45 16.25
CA THR A 55 59.79 -35.59 17.08
C THR A 55 59.86 -34.14 16.61
N CYS A 56 58.73 -33.45 16.71
CA CYS A 56 58.67 -32.01 16.50
C CYS A 56 59.55 -31.29 17.52
N ILE A 57 60.36 -30.33 17.08
CA ILE A 57 61.04 -29.42 18.00
C ILE A 57 59.99 -28.54 18.70
N ASN A 58 60.34 -27.93 19.83
CA ASN A 58 59.38 -27.13 20.58
C ASN A 58 59.14 -25.79 19.84
N TYR A 59 57.88 -25.42 19.64
CA TYR A 59 57.48 -24.17 18.98
C TYR A 59 56.66 -23.31 19.95
N GLU A 60 56.89 -22.00 19.91
CA GLU A 60 56.02 -21.01 20.56
C GLU A 60 55.18 -20.30 19.50
N ILE A 61 53.95 -19.95 19.90
CA ILE A 61 53.00 -19.19 19.10
C ILE A 61 52.65 -17.88 19.81
N ARG A 62 52.36 -16.85 19.03
CA ARG A 62 51.68 -15.64 19.50
C ARG A 62 50.66 -15.20 18.46
N VAL A 63 49.53 -14.69 18.95
CA VAL A 63 48.43 -14.20 18.11
C VAL A 63 48.33 -12.67 18.23
N LEU A 64 48.09 -11.99 17.11
CA LEU A 64 47.76 -10.57 17.10
C LEU A 64 46.24 -10.44 17.30
N CYS A 65 45.86 -9.75 18.36
CA CYS A 65 44.47 -9.57 18.75
C CYS A 65 44.04 -8.13 18.53
N LEU A 66 43.00 -7.94 17.71
CA LEU A 66 42.35 -6.64 17.51
C LEU A 66 41.45 -6.34 18.71
N CYS A 67 42.08 -5.88 19.78
CA CYS A 67 41.39 -5.28 20.91
C CYS A 67 41.06 -3.82 20.55
N VAL A 68 39.78 -3.53 20.27
CA VAL A 68 39.31 -2.14 20.22
C VAL A 68 39.47 -1.55 21.62
N LYS A 69 40.40 -0.61 21.77
CA LYS A 69 40.54 0.23 22.95
C LYS A 69 39.91 1.59 22.66
N LEU A 70 39.06 2.04 23.57
CA LEU A 70 38.56 3.41 23.62
C LEU A 70 39.59 4.34 24.31
N PHE A 71 39.40 5.65 24.09
CA PHE A 71 40.15 6.82 24.59
C PHE A 71 41.51 7.05 23.93
N ASP A 72 41.89 8.27 23.54
CA ASP A 72 41.54 9.61 24.07
C ASP A 72 40.55 10.41 23.18
N SER A 73 39.87 11.48 23.57
CA SER A 73 39.25 11.98 24.81
C SER A 73 38.88 13.45 24.53
N ASP A 74 37.60 13.77 24.37
CA ASP A 74 36.95 15.05 24.70
C ASP A 74 35.47 14.91 24.30
N ASP A 75 34.68 14.41 25.25
CA ASP A 75 33.24 14.68 25.47
C ASP A 75 32.74 13.68 26.54
N ILE A 76 32.90 14.09 27.80
CA ILE A 76 32.10 13.54 28.90
C ILE A 76 31.07 14.63 29.18
N CYS A 77 29.80 14.32 28.95
CA CYS A 77 28.66 15.24 29.04
C CYS A 77 28.30 15.64 30.49
N GLU A 78 29.30 16.04 31.27
CA GLU A 78 29.25 16.34 32.70
C GLU A 78 29.35 17.85 33.01
N GLU A 79 29.26 18.69 31.97
CA GLU A 79 29.23 20.16 32.06
C GLU A 79 27.84 20.69 32.41
N GLY A 80 27.75 21.94 32.86
CA GLY A 80 26.48 22.56 33.25
C GLY A 80 25.72 23.12 32.04
N LEU A 81 24.51 22.62 31.78
CA LEU A 81 23.64 23.07 30.67
C LEU A 81 23.14 24.53 30.84
N GLY A 82 23.32 25.11 32.04
CA GLY A 82 23.42 26.56 32.19
C GLY A 82 22.39 27.19 33.12
N MET A 83 22.05 26.49 34.21
CA MET A 83 21.35 27.10 35.34
C MET A 83 22.24 28.14 36.04
N GLU A 84 23.52 27.86 36.27
CA GLU A 84 24.45 28.82 36.88
C GLU A 84 24.86 29.92 35.88
N SER A 85 25.16 29.55 34.63
CA SER A 85 25.63 30.50 33.60
C SER A 85 24.53 31.44 33.06
N GLY A 86 23.26 31.09 33.25
CA GLY A 86 22.12 31.85 32.72
C GLY A 86 21.74 31.51 31.28
N ALA A 87 22.35 30.49 30.67
CA ALA A 87 21.99 30.02 29.33
C ALA A 87 20.55 29.44 29.29
N ILE A 88 20.18 28.68 30.34
CA ILE A 88 18.77 28.39 30.66
C ILE A 88 18.21 29.68 31.28
N LYS A 89 17.31 30.37 30.60
CA LYS A 89 16.78 31.69 30.99
C LYS A 89 15.67 31.58 32.05
N ASP A 90 15.38 32.68 32.75
CA ASP A 90 14.40 32.71 33.84
C ASP A 90 12.98 32.26 33.42
N ASN A 91 12.61 32.46 32.15
CA ASN A 91 11.33 32.02 31.59
C ASN A 91 11.26 30.53 31.24
N GLN A 92 12.38 29.79 31.30
CA GLN A 92 12.47 28.34 31.14
C GLN A 92 12.40 27.59 32.48
N ILE A 93 12.39 28.31 33.61
CA ILE A 93 12.38 27.74 34.96
C ILE A 93 10.98 27.85 35.53
N SER A 94 10.20 26.79 35.36
CA SER A 94 8.81 26.67 35.83
C SER A 94 8.73 26.15 37.27
N VAL A 95 7.88 26.78 38.09
CA VAL A 95 7.88 26.57 39.54
C VAL A 95 6.49 26.27 40.07
N SER A 96 6.32 25.12 40.76
CA SER A 96 5.00 24.66 41.19
C SER A 96 4.44 25.44 42.39
N SER A 97 5.29 26.06 43.20
CA SER A 97 4.90 26.90 44.34
C SER A 97 5.98 27.92 44.73
N ILE A 98 5.55 29.05 45.31
CA ILE A 98 6.42 30.15 45.78
C ILE A 98 6.00 30.52 47.20
N SER A 99 6.89 30.33 48.17
CA SER A 99 6.56 30.53 49.60
C SER A 99 6.49 32.01 50.02
N THR A 100 7.36 32.88 49.50
CA THR A 100 7.36 34.33 49.76
C THR A 100 8.07 35.12 48.65
N PRO A 101 7.84 36.46 48.50
CA PRO A 101 8.34 37.26 47.36
C PRO A 101 9.86 37.35 47.18
N GLY A 102 10.67 36.87 48.12
CA GLY A 102 12.14 36.81 48.01
C GLY A 102 12.69 35.47 47.47
N HIS A 103 11.81 34.50 47.20
CA HIS A 103 12.19 33.14 46.80
C HIS A 103 11.48 32.77 45.49
N LEU A 104 11.78 33.50 44.42
CA LEU A 104 11.32 33.23 43.06
C LEU A 104 12.13 32.09 42.43
N GLY A 105 11.60 31.47 41.37
CA GLY A 105 12.21 30.29 40.73
C GLY A 105 13.60 30.52 40.16
N ASN A 106 13.90 31.73 39.71
CA ASN A 106 15.23 32.13 39.24
C ASN A 106 16.28 32.21 40.36
N HIS A 107 15.89 32.18 41.65
CA HIS A 107 16.81 31.99 42.77
C HIS A 107 17.18 30.50 42.98
N ALA A 108 16.75 29.58 42.11
CA ALA A 108 17.15 28.18 42.12
C ALA A 108 18.48 27.91 41.38
N ARG A 109 19.15 28.93 40.85
CA ARG A 109 20.44 28.79 40.15
C ARG A 109 21.57 28.46 41.14
N LEU A 110 22.51 27.61 40.75
CA LEU A 110 23.67 27.26 41.57
C LEU A 110 24.47 28.51 41.98
N ASN A 111 25.06 28.49 43.18
CA ASN A 111 25.89 29.56 43.76
C ASN A 111 25.28 30.97 43.91
N GLY A 112 24.06 31.24 43.43
CA GLY A 112 23.39 32.55 43.57
C GLY A 112 23.14 32.99 45.02
N ASP A 113 23.00 34.30 45.25
CA ASP A 113 22.85 34.92 46.59
C ASP A 113 21.54 34.56 47.32
N GLY A 114 20.50 34.16 46.57
CA GLY A 114 19.25 33.61 47.09
C GLY A 114 19.19 32.09 46.94
N ALA A 115 18.18 31.46 47.52
CA ALA A 115 17.84 30.07 47.23
C ALA A 115 16.33 29.92 47.13
N TRP A 116 15.85 29.09 46.21
CA TRP A 116 14.42 28.83 46.05
C TRP A 116 13.91 27.83 47.11
N ILE A 117 12.61 27.87 47.39
CA ILE A 117 11.88 27.04 48.39
C ILE A 117 10.68 26.40 47.66
N PRO A 118 10.89 25.29 46.92
CA PRO A 118 9.84 24.53 46.23
C PRO A 118 9.06 23.56 47.13
N GLU A 119 7.88 23.13 46.65
CA GLU A 119 7.36 21.77 46.89
C GLU A 119 7.71 20.80 45.73
N SER A 120 7.90 21.29 44.50
CA SER A 120 8.54 20.56 43.38
C SER A 120 9.11 21.52 42.32
N SER A 121 10.05 21.05 41.48
CA SER A 121 10.82 21.88 40.53
C SER A 121 10.77 21.33 39.11
N GLU A 122 10.58 22.19 38.09
CA GLU A 122 10.51 21.82 36.66
C GLU A 122 11.36 22.77 35.79
N VAL A 123 12.18 22.23 34.89
CA VAL A 123 13.09 23.02 34.04
C VAL A 123 12.97 22.57 32.58
N ASP A 124 12.78 23.53 31.67
CA ASP A 124 12.77 23.37 30.21
C ASP A 124 14.16 23.62 29.61
N LEU A 125 14.70 22.62 28.92
CA LEU A 125 16.03 22.64 28.31
C LEU A 125 16.05 23.22 26.89
N LEU A 126 14.90 23.64 26.34
CA LEU A 126 14.69 24.18 24.98
C LEU A 126 15.17 23.27 23.83
N GLY A 127 15.20 21.97 24.06
CA GLY A 127 15.51 20.92 23.09
C GLY A 127 15.95 19.64 23.78
N GLN A 128 16.03 18.54 23.05
CA GLN A 128 16.48 17.26 23.62
C GLN A 128 17.99 17.32 23.93
N LYS A 129 18.36 16.98 25.17
CA LYS A 129 19.74 16.97 25.67
C LYS A 129 20.07 15.61 26.27
N GLU A 130 21.35 15.24 26.24
CA GLU A 130 21.84 14.10 27.04
C GLU A 130 22.11 14.58 28.46
N VAL A 131 21.23 14.22 29.41
CA VAL A 131 21.33 14.63 30.81
C VAL A 131 21.99 13.54 31.64
N THR A 132 23.21 13.80 32.12
CA THR A 132 24.04 12.83 32.86
C THR A 132 23.92 12.97 34.39
N GLY A 133 23.38 14.09 34.89
CA GLY A 133 23.24 14.28 36.32
C GLY A 133 22.82 15.69 36.73
N VAL A 134 23.05 16.02 38.01
CA VAL A 134 22.76 17.34 38.59
C VAL A 134 23.78 17.73 39.67
N ILE A 135 23.90 19.03 39.94
CA ILE A 135 24.60 19.55 41.13
C ILE A 135 23.58 20.29 42.00
N ILE A 136 23.52 19.93 43.29
CA ILE A 136 22.53 20.42 44.25
C ILE A 136 23.19 21.11 45.45
N GLN A 137 22.65 22.25 45.88
CA GLN A 137 23.18 23.09 46.97
C GLN A 137 22.03 23.72 47.78
N GLY A 138 22.25 24.06 49.04
CA GLY A 138 21.24 24.68 49.91
C GLY A 138 21.29 26.21 49.94
N ASN A 139 20.66 26.82 50.96
CA ASN A 139 20.57 28.27 51.13
C ASN A 139 21.89 28.90 51.65
N PRO A 140 22.54 29.83 50.92
CA PRO A 140 23.84 30.37 51.30
C PRO A 140 23.82 31.19 52.60
N SER A 141 22.66 31.75 52.97
CA SER A 141 22.46 32.56 54.17
C SER A 141 21.78 31.79 55.32
N GLY A 142 21.51 30.49 55.15
CA GLY A 142 20.66 29.69 56.04
C GLY A 142 21.29 28.39 56.54
N ARG A 143 20.46 27.57 57.18
CA ARG A 143 20.77 26.16 57.50
C ARG A 143 19.72 25.23 56.88
N ASP A 144 19.23 25.63 55.71
CA ASP A 144 18.07 25.02 55.04
C ASP A 144 18.58 24.44 53.71
N TRP A 145 18.40 23.14 53.47
CA TRP A 145 18.90 22.41 52.29
C TRP A 145 18.19 21.07 52.07
N VAL A 146 18.19 20.56 50.84
CA VAL A 146 17.66 19.22 50.49
C VAL A 146 18.69 18.11 50.75
N LYS A 147 18.27 17.04 51.42
CA LYS A 147 19.08 15.87 51.79
C LYS A 147 18.87 14.66 50.88
N THR A 148 17.64 14.45 50.40
CA THR A 148 17.33 13.42 49.39
C THR A 148 16.28 13.92 48.42
N PHE A 149 16.29 13.39 47.20
CA PHE A 149 15.37 13.79 46.12
C PHE A 149 15.19 12.68 45.08
N GLU A 150 14.09 12.75 44.33
CA GLU A 150 13.81 11.95 43.14
C GLU A 150 13.92 12.81 41.86
N VAL A 151 14.15 12.17 40.71
CA VAL A 151 14.25 12.83 39.40
C VAL A 151 13.24 12.23 38.41
N LYS A 152 12.54 13.12 37.70
CA LYS A 152 11.65 12.79 36.59
C LYS A 152 12.06 13.52 35.32
N TRP A 153 11.70 12.97 34.17
CA TRP A 153 12.05 13.52 32.87
C TRP A 153 10.92 13.32 31.85
N SER A 154 10.91 14.14 30.80
CA SER A 154 9.91 14.11 29.72
C SER A 154 10.47 14.74 28.44
N ASP A 155 9.98 14.29 27.28
CA ASP A 155 10.26 14.91 25.97
C ASP A 155 9.16 15.90 25.54
N ASP A 156 7.93 15.78 26.07
CA ASP A 156 6.75 16.55 25.67
C ASP A 156 6.23 17.53 26.74
N GLY A 157 6.65 17.37 28.00
CA GLY A 157 6.19 18.17 29.15
C GLY A 157 4.91 17.65 29.81
N ASP A 158 4.21 16.69 29.19
CA ASP A 158 2.92 16.14 29.65
C ASP A 158 3.08 14.73 30.23
N LEU A 159 3.85 13.85 29.58
CA LEU A 159 4.10 12.47 30.01
C LEU A 159 5.45 12.38 30.76
N TRP A 160 5.41 12.00 32.04
CA TRP A 160 6.59 12.07 32.93
C TRP A 160 7.14 10.71 33.35
N ASN A 161 8.31 10.37 32.82
CA ASN A 161 9.13 9.24 33.22
C ASN A 161 9.84 9.52 34.55
N THR A 162 10.28 8.48 35.27
CA THR A 162 10.93 8.61 36.60
C THR A 162 12.14 7.69 36.67
N ILE A 163 13.30 8.22 37.07
CA ILE A 163 14.52 7.40 37.19
C ILE A 163 14.36 6.40 38.36
N ARG A 164 14.68 5.12 38.11
CA ARG A 164 14.57 4.01 39.06
C ARG A 164 15.92 3.28 39.17
N ASN A 165 16.06 2.38 40.15
CA ASN A 165 17.26 1.55 40.30
C ASN A 165 17.23 0.30 39.40
N ASP A 166 16.03 -0.14 39.02
CA ASP A 166 15.68 -1.22 38.09
C ASP A 166 14.33 -0.84 37.46
N ASP A 167 13.96 -1.36 36.27
CA ASP A 167 12.73 -0.94 35.55
C ASP A 167 11.43 -1.05 36.37
N ASP A 168 11.31 -2.10 37.20
CA ASP A 168 10.19 -2.35 38.12
C ASP A 168 10.46 -1.88 39.57
N GLY A 169 11.62 -1.28 39.84
CA GLY A 169 12.04 -0.82 41.17
C GLY A 169 11.29 0.44 41.64
N PRO A 170 11.29 0.79 42.94
CA PRO A 170 10.80 2.09 43.39
C PRO A 170 11.61 3.24 42.75
N PRO A 171 11.07 4.47 42.69
CA PRO A 171 11.82 5.66 42.30
C PRO A 171 13.19 5.73 42.98
N LYS A 172 14.22 6.11 42.22
CA LYS A 172 15.58 6.18 42.73
C LYS A 172 15.75 7.42 43.59
N GLU A 173 15.86 7.21 44.90
CA GLU A 173 16.14 8.28 45.85
C GLU A 173 17.64 8.62 45.84
N PHE A 174 17.96 9.80 45.31
CA PHE A 174 19.31 10.34 45.24
C PHE A 174 19.68 11.08 46.52
N GLN A 175 20.96 11.01 46.90
CA GLN A 175 21.51 11.74 48.05
C GLN A 175 21.85 13.18 47.65
N GLY A 176 21.11 14.13 48.22
CA GLY A 176 21.33 15.57 48.10
C GLY A 176 22.47 16.09 48.98
N SER A 177 22.40 17.38 49.32
CA SER A 177 23.46 18.03 50.08
C SER A 177 23.46 17.64 51.57
N TYR A 178 24.65 17.66 52.17
CA TYR A 178 24.84 17.48 53.62
C TYR A 178 24.87 18.81 54.39
N ASP A 179 25.00 19.96 53.69
CA ASP A 179 24.93 21.30 54.27
C ASP A 179 24.43 22.36 53.25
N ALA A 180 24.32 23.61 53.69
CA ALA A 180 23.73 24.69 52.89
C ALA A 180 24.70 25.35 51.89
N LEU A 181 26.01 25.13 52.03
CA LEU A 181 27.06 25.88 51.33
C LEU A 181 27.79 25.05 50.29
N ASN A 182 28.07 23.78 50.57
CA ASN A 182 28.86 22.92 49.69
C ASN A 182 27.98 22.29 48.60
N PRO A 183 28.24 22.52 47.30
CA PRO A 183 27.49 21.90 46.22
C PRO A 183 27.81 20.40 46.12
N LYS A 184 26.78 19.59 45.93
CA LYS A 184 26.87 18.14 45.81
C LYS A 184 26.57 17.71 44.37
N LYS A 185 27.57 17.22 43.64
CA LYS A 185 27.38 16.59 42.33
C LYS A 185 26.83 15.16 42.50
N VAL A 186 25.82 14.83 41.70
CA VAL A 186 25.12 13.55 41.63
C VAL A 186 24.98 13.18 40.16
N LEU A 187 25.57 12.07 39.75
CA LEU A 187 25.42 11.51 38.40
C LEU A 187 24.33 10.44 38.39
N PHE A 188 23.69 10.26 37.25
CA PHE A 188 22.82 9.12 36.98
C PHE A 188 23.68 7.91 36.57
N ASP A 189 23.18 6.69 36.76
CA ASP A 189 23.95 5.48 36.41
C ASP A 189 24.00 5.29 34.88
N GLU A 190 22.95 5.76 34.21
CA GLU A 190 22.81 5.88 32.76
C GLU A 190 22.27 7.29 32.44
N PRO A 191 22.71 7.92 31.33
CA PRO A 191 22.20 9.22 30.92
C PRO A 191 20.74 9.13 30.47
N VAL A 192 19.98 10.21 30.65
CA VAL A 192 18.59 10.32 30.16
C VAL A 192 18.52 11.38 29.06
N PHE A 193 17.95 11.01 27.92
CA PHE A 193 17.65 11.95 26.84
C PHE A 193 16.30 12.60 27.14
N ALA A 194 16.28 13.91 27.31
CA ALA A 194 15.07 14.63 27.72
C ALA A 194 15.09 16.09 27.27
N GLN A 195 13.90 16.68 27.09
CA GLN A 195 13.71 18.12 26.94
C GLN A 195 13.30 18.81 28.26
N TYR A 196 12.65 18.07 29.16
CA TYR A 196 12.17 18.59 30.44
C TYR A 196 12.66 17.73 31.62
N ILE A 197 13.15 18.37 32.69
CA ILE A 197 13.62 17.69 33.91
C ILE A 197 12.87 18.22 35.14
N LYS A 198 12.41 17.30 35.99
CA LYS A 198 11.73 17.57 37.26
C LYS A 198 12.54 17.04 38.45
N ILE A 199 12.82 17.91 39.42
CA ILE A 199 13.48 17.56 40.69
C ILE A 199 12.47 17.61 41.82
N ILE A 200 12.34 16.52 42.58
CA ILE A 200 11.33 16.33 43.62
C ILE A 200 12.03 16.04 44.96
N PRO A 201 12.21 17.03 45.86
CA PRO A 201 12.81 16.82 47.17
C PRO A 201 11.99 15.85 48.06
N THR A 202 12.64 14.87 48.67
CA THR A 202 12.00 13.85 49.54
C THR A 202 12.35 14.00 51.02
N ASP A 203 13.59 14.39 51.38
CA ASP A 203 13.98 14.83 52.74
C ASP A 203 14.85 16.09 52.70
N PHE A 204 14.82 16.89 53.79
CA PHE A 204 15.49 18.18 53.89
C PHE A 204 15.86 18.56 55.33
N GLN A 205 16.75 19.55 55.47
CA GLN A 205 17.05 20.19 56.75
C GLN A 205 16.24 21.46 56.92
N ASN A 206 15.47 21.55 58.01
CA ASN A 206 14.56 22.66 58.39
C ASN A 206 13.44 22.96 57.39
N ARG A 207 13.77 23.34 56.15
CA ARG A 207 12.85 23.64 55.03
C ARG A 207 13.50 23.21 53.72
N ILE A 208 12.68 22.86 52.73
CA ILE A 208 13.16 22.61 51.37
C ILE A 208 13.83 23.89 50.87
N SER A 209 15.12 23.82 50.53
CA SER A 209 15.79 24.92 49.85
C SER A 209 16.79 24.36 48.85
N LEU A 210 16.65 24.80 47.61
CA LEU A 210 17.28 24.21 46.44
C LEU A 210 17.94 25.29 45.60
N ARG A 211 19.23 25.08 45.33
CA ARG A 211 19.97 25.62 44.19
C ARG A 211 20.48 24.45 43.36
N LEU A 212 20.41 24.57 42.03
CA LEU A 212 20.55 23.48 41.07
C LEU A 212 21.41 23.91 39.87
N GLU A 213 22.25 23.01 39.40
CA GLU A 213 22.74 22.96 38.00
C GLU A 213 22.38 21.59 37.42
N ILE A 214 22.02 21.56 36.14
CA ILE A 214 21.73 20.34 35.39
C ILE A 214 22.96 20.00 34.56
N LEU A 215 23.44 18.76 34.68
CA LEU A 215 24.62 18.29 33.99
C LEU A 215 24.25 17.48 32.76
N GLY A 216 24.90 17.79 31.65
CA GLY A 216 24.63 17.19 30.37
C GLY A 216 25.49 17.80 29.27
N CYS A 217 25.17 17.43 28.03
CA CYS A 217 25.66 18.09 26.84
C CYS A 217 24.52 18.29 25.84
N ASP A 218 24.76 19.17 24.88
CA ASP A 218 24.05 19.13 23.61
C ASP A 218 24.44 17.82 22.92
N ILE A 219 23.45 17.08 22.40
CA ILE A 219 23.69 15.83 21.66
C ILE A 219 24.50 16.21 20.41
N ALA A 220 25.81 15.95 20.44
CA ALA A 220 26.73 16.55 19.49
C ALA A 220 26.53 15.96 18.08
N GLU A 221 25.98 16.77 17.17
CA GLU A 221 26.05 16.49 15.73
C GLU A 221 27.52 16.33 15.32
N ALA A 222 27.84 15.19 14.70
CA ALA A 222 29.20 14.77 14.42
C ALA A 222 29.90 15.65 13.35
N THR A 223 30.32 16.83 13.77
CA THR A 223 31.16 17.76 13.00
C THR A 223 32.59 17.24 12.96
N THR A 224 32.98 16.56 11.87
CA THR A 224 34.40 16.40 11.54
C THR A 224 34.70 16.64 10.06
N THR A 225 35.36 17.76 9.78
CA THR A 225 36.58 17.82 8.96
C THR A 225 37.21 19.22 9.13
N ALA A 226 38.53 19.42 9.08
CA ALA A 226 39.66 18.51 8.95
C ALA A 226 40.91 19.15 9.59
N THR A 227 41.97 18.36 9.83
CA THR A 227 43.33 18.91 9.99
C THR A 227 44.14 18.64 8.72
N SER A 228 44.37 19.64 7.87
CA SER A 228 45.39 19.59 6.81
C SER A 228 46.66 20.35 7.24
N LYS A 229 47.85 19.84 6.88
CA LYS A 229 49.11 20.36 7.42
C LYS A 229 49.83 21.37 6.50
N LEU A 230 49.76 22.62 6.96
CA LEU A 230 50.85 23.59 7.04
C LEU A 230 51.21 24.47 5.81
N SER A 231 50.60 25.67 5.84
CA SER A 231 51.26 26.97 5.63
C SER A 231 51.56 27.47 4.21
N THR A 232 50.57 28.13 3.62
CA THR A 232 50.73 29.55 3.27
C THR A 232 49.38 30.26 3.43
N GLN A 233 49.37 31.48 3.98
CA GLN A 233 48.12 32.19 4.35
C GLN A 233 47.32 32.63 3.11
N VAL A 234 46.24 31.91 2.79
CA VAL A 234 45.16 32.37 1.90
C VAL A 234 43.82 31.85 2.45
N THR A 235 42.78 32.68 2.40
CA THR A 235 41.42 32.40 2.88
C THR A 235 40.75 31.21 2.18
N PRO A 236 39.86 30.44 2.84
CA PRO A 236 39.14 29.34 2.21
C PRO A 236 38.33 29.80 0.99
N ALA A 237 38.41 29.05 -0.10
CA ALA A 237 37.69 29.35 -1.33
C ALA A 237 36.26 28.79 -1.28
N ALA A 238 35.29 29.61 -1.69
CA ALA A 238 33.89 29.24 -1.79
C ALA A 238 33.61 28.13 -2.80
N CYS A 239 32.47 27.45 -2.65
CA CYS A 239 31.94 26.53 -3.65
C CYS A 239 31.76 27.21 -5.01
N ASP A 240 32.27 26.56 -6.07
CA ASP A 240 32.16 27.01 -7.45
C ASP A 240 31.11 26.14 -8.16
N PRO A 241 29.94 26.69 -8.53
CA PRO A 241 28.89 25.93 -9.21
C PRO A 241 29.32 25.29 -10.53
N ALA A 242 30.41 25.77 -11.16
CA ALA A 242 30.94 25.17 -12.38
C ALA A 242 31.80 23.91 -12.14
N LYS A 243 32.19 23.64 -10.89
CA LYS A 243 32.96 22.45 -10.47
C LYS A 243 32.49 21.96 -9.09
N PRO A 244 31.27 21.41 -8.99
CA PRO A 244 30.67 21.08 -7.70
C PRO A 244 31.39 19.94 -6.97
N ASN A 245 32.14 19.08 -7.67
CA ASN A 245 32.73 17.88 -7.06
C ASN A 245 34.28 17.90 -7.08
N ARG A 246 34.93 17.36 -6.06
CA ARG A 246 36.39 17.22 -5.95
C ARG A 246 36.79 15.84 -5.42
N PRO A 247 37.85 15.22 -5.95
CA PRO A 247 38.29 13.91 -5.49
C PRO A 247 38.79 13.95 -4.05
N HIS A 248 38.59 12.86 -3.29
CA HIS A 248 39.25 12.70 -2.00
C HIS A 248 40.75 12.44 -2.20
N GLU A 249 41.57 13.00 -1.31
CA GLU A 249 43.02 13.14 -1.51
C GLU A 249 43.75 11.78 -1.54
N THR A 250 43.25 10.79 -0.81
CA THR A 250 43.93 9.48 -0.60
C THR A 250 43.02 8.26 -0.71
N ASP A 251 41.70 8.45 -0.80
CA ASP A 251 40.74 7.35 -0.87
C ASP A 251 39.98 7.46 -2.17
N CYS A 252 40.23 6.51 -3.07
CA CYS A 252 39.73 6.59 -4.43
C CYS A 252 38.26 6.23 -4.53
N TYR A 253 37.65 5.66 -3.49
CA TYR A 253 36.22 5.38 -3.41
C TYR A 253 35.42 6.57 -2.87
N ILE A 254 36.07 7.71 -2.58
CA ILE A 254 35.45 8.86 -1.90
C ILE A 254 35.73 10.16 -2.65
N PHE A 255 34.80 11.10 -2.56
CA PHE A 255 34.92 12.46 -3.08
C PHE A 255 34.20 13.47 -2.19
N TYR A 256 34.26 14.74 -2.55
CA TYR A 256 33.58 15.85 -1.91
C TYR A 256 32.68 16.56 -2.93
N GLN A 257 31.50 16.99 -2.52
CA GLN A 257 30.49 17.62 -3.35
C GLN A 257 29.93 18.87 -2.65
N CYS A 258 29.86 19.99 -3.36
CA CYS A 258 29.15 21.19 -2.91
C CYS A 258 27.68 20.85 -2.63
N ALA A 259 27.24 21.08 -1.41
CA ALA A 259 25.86 20.97 -0.97
C ALA A 259 25.54 22.10 0.01
N ASP A 260 24.29 22.56 0.02
CA ASP A 260 23.83 23.52 1.01
C ASP A 260 23.73 22.85 2.40
N THR A 261 24.50 23.38 3.36
CA THR A 261 24.39 23.06 4.78
C THR A 261 23.72 24.23 5.51
N LEU A 262 23.41 24.06 6.80
CA LEU A 262 22.85 25.11 7.64
C LEU A 262 23.80 26.33 7.86
N HIS A 263 25.04 26.27 7.37
CA HIS A 263 26.03 27.36 7.42
C HIS A 263 26.35 27.97 6.03
N GLY A 264 25.83 27.40 4.93
CA GLY A 264 26.03 27.87 3.56
C GLY A 264 26.39 26.74 2.59
N VAL A 265 26.84 27.07 1.38
CA VAL A 265 27.28 26.05 0.40
C VAL A 265 28.66 25.51 0.78
N GLU A 266 28.72 24.27 1.25
CA GLU A 266 29.93 23.63 1.79
C GLU A 266 30.24 22.30 1.08
N MET A 267 31.49 21.81 1.21
CA MET A 267 31.97 20.62 0.51
C MET A 267 31.76 19.34 1.35
N VAL A 268 30.66 18.64 1.10
CA VAL A 268 30.23 17.45 1.84
C VAL A 268 30.86 16.17 1.26
N LYS A 269 31.32 15.26 2.11
CA LYS A 269 31.96 13.99 1.71
C LYS A 269 30.93 12.98 1.16
N LYS A 270 31.24 12.31 0.05
CA LYS A 270 30.39 11.32 -0.63
C LYS A 270 31.20 10.08 -1.04
N THR A 271 30.63 8.90 -0.87
CA THR A 271 31.23 7.60 -1.23
C THR A 271 30.68 7.12 -2.57
N CYS A 272 31.54 6.56 -3.40
CA CYS A 272 31.16 5.75 -4.54
C CYS A 272 30.65 4.37 -4.08
N GLY A 273 29.79 3.75 -4.90
CA GLY A 273 29.26 2.42 -4.65
C GLY A 273 30.36 1.33 -4.61
N PRO A 274 30.03 0.13 -4.08
CA PRO A 274 30.99 -0.97 -3.99
C PRO A 274 31.64 -1.25 -5.35
N ASN A 275 32.97 -1.43 -5.34
CA ASN A 275 33.85 -1.63 -6.51
C ASN A 275 34.07 -0.42 -7.46
N MET A 276 33.54 0.79 -7.20
CA MET A 276 33.74 1.97 -8.07
C MET A 276 34.54 3.11 -7.43
N MET A 277 35.37 3.80 -8.22
CA MET A 277 36.23 4.90 -7.76
C MET A 277 35.79 6.24 -8.35
N TYR A 278 36.06 7.36 -7.66
CA TYR A 278 35.68 8.68 -8.14
C TYR A 278 36.63 9.21 -9.23
N ASN A 279 36.08 9.56 -10.39
CA ASN A 279 36.78 10.15 -11.52
C ASN A 279 36.70 11.69 -11.45
N PRO A 280 37.82 12.40 -11.20
CA PRO A 280 37.80 13.85 -11.07
C PRO A 280 37.65 14.63 -12.38
N GLU A 281 37.94 14.03 -13.54
CA GLU A 281 37.78 14.68 -14.84
C GLU A 281 36.32 14.64 -15.32
N THR A 282 35.63 13.51 -15.11
CA THR A 282 34.21 13.35 -15.47
C THR A 282 33.25 13.70 -14.34
N GLN A 283 33.76 13.95 -13.14
CA GLN A 283 33.03 14.38 -11.93
C GLN A 283 32.00 13.36 -11.39
N ILE A 284 32.17 12.07 -11.74
CA ILE A 284 31.30 10.95 -11.37
C ILE A 284 32.11 9.75 -10.86
N CYS A 285 31.45 8.80 -10.21
CA CYS A 285 32.03 7.49 -9.92
C CYS A 285 32.16 6.67 -11.21
N ASP A 286 33.34 6.07 -11.43
CA ASP A 286 33.75 5.37 -12.65
C ASP A 286 34.52 4.09 -12.24
N TRP A 287 34.82 3.24 -13.22
CA TRP A 287 35.55 2.01 -12.97
C TRP A 287 36.99 2.26 -12.56
N PRO A 288 37.56 1.45 -11.64
CA PRO A 288 38.91 1.62 -11.16
C PRO A 288 39.97 1.70 -12.27
N GLU A 289 39.85 1.00 -13.41
CA GLU A 289 40.85 1.13 -14.49
C GLU A 289 40.82 2.48 -15.19
N ASN A 290 39.65 3.12 -15.32
CA ASN A 290 39.53 4.46 -15.90
C ASN A 290 40.14 5.48 -14.93
N VAL A 291 39.82 5.38 -13.64
CA VAL A 291 40.36 6.26 -12.60
C VAL A 291 41.88 6.08 -12.46
N MET A 292 42.41 4.87 -12.46
CA MET A 292 43.86 4.61 -12.36
C MET A 292 44.69 5.21 -13.51
N ARG A 293 44.08 5.56 -14.66
CA ARG A 293 44.79 6.23 -15.77
C ARG A 293 45.01 7.73 -15.55
N ILE A 294 44.26 8.34 -14.63
CA ILE A 294 44.28 9.78 -14.30
C ILE A 294 44.63 10.05 -12.81
N ARG A 295 44.42 9.06 -11.95
CA ARG A 295 44.84 8.94 -10.55
C ARG A 295 45.65 7.64 -10.37
N PRO A 296 46.93 7.59 -10.79
CA PRO A 296 47.73 6.36 -10.76
C PRO A 296 48.02 5.83 -9.34
N ASP A 297 47.82 6.67 -8.33
CA ASP A 297 47.91 6.37 -6.90
C ASP A 297 46.78 5.43 -6.41
N CYS A 298 45.71 5.24 -7.18
CA CYS A 298 44.57 4.41 -6.82
C CYS A 298 44.76 2.90 -7.04
N SER A 299 45.88 2.46 -7.62
CA SER A 299 46.10 1.03 -7.92
C SER A 299 46.51 0.22 -6.67
N GLY A 300 45.57 -0.50 -6.05
CA GLY A 300 45.90 -1.54 -5.05
C GLY A 300 44.94 -1.79 -3.88
N ILE A 301 43.67 -1.35 -3.91
CA ILE A 301 42.74 -1.37 -2.76
C ILE A 301 41.61 -2.43 -2.97
N PRO A 302 41.28 -3.32 -2.00
CA PRO A 302 40.24 -4.35 -2.13
C PRO A 302 38.89 -4.08 -1.38
N PRO A 303 37.77 -4.77 -1.73
CA PRO A 303 36.41 -4.55 -1.18
C PRO A 303 35.99 -5.38 0.08
N LEU A 304 34.80 -5.09 0.65
CA LEU A 304 34.32 -5.47 2.02
C LEU A 304 33.25 -6.63 2.12
N PRO A 305 33.02 -7.28 3.30
CA PRO A 305 32.17 -8.51 3.46
C PRO A 305 30.90 -8.47 4.39
N PRO A 306 30.04 -9.55 4.47
CA PRO A 306 28.73 -9.63 5.22
C PRO A 306 28.59 -10.68 6.39
N VAL A 307 27.41 -10.84 7.05
CA VAL A 307 27.13 -11.58 8.35
C VAL A 307 25.79 -12.45 8.35
N PRO A 308 25.33 -13.23 9.39
CA PRO A 308 25.43 -14.72 9.52
C PRO A 308 24.10 -15.59 9.67
N SER A 309 24.14 -16.80 10.31
CA SER A 309 23.25 -18.00 10.12
C SER A 309 22.77 -18.77 11.41
N CYS A 310 21.76 -19.67 11.30
CA CYS A 310 21.08 -20.55 12.31
C CYS A 310 21.98 -21.42 13.24
N GLU A 311 21.55 -21.61 14.51
CA GLU A 311 22.14 -22.55 15.51
C GLU A 311 21.13 -23.62 16.04
N GLU A 312 21.60 -24.82 16.38
CA GLU A 312 20.79 -25.95 16.90
C GLU A 312 20.69 -25.96 18.44
N GLY A 313 19.47 -26.04 19.00
CA GLY A 313 19.25 -26.20 20.45
C GLY A 313 18.00 -25.49 21.00
N TRP A 314 17.74 -25.64 22.31
CA TRP A 314 16.72 -24.82 22.98
C TRP A 314 17.22 -23.39 23.17
N THR A 315 16.40 -22.40 22.80
CA THR A 315 16.62 -21.00 23.16
C THR A 315 16.57 -20.81 24.67
N GLU A 316 17.10 -19.67 25.13
CA GLU A 316 16.80 -19.17 26.46
C GLU A 316 15.29 -18.89 26.64
N TRP A 317 14.88 -18.72 27.89
CA TRP A 317 13.49 -18.38 28.22
C TRP A 317 13.19 -16.91 27.96
N ILE A 318 12.26 -16.68 27.05
CA ILE A 318 11.85 -15.37 26.56
C ILE A 318 10.56 -14.98 27.29
N ASN A 319 10.55 -13.76 27.85
CA ASN A 319 9.38 -13.09 28.40
C ASN A 319 9.43 -11.64 27.93
N VAL A 320 8.50 -11.24 27.06
CA VAL A 320 8.53 -9.93 26.37
C VAL A 320 7.29 -9.09 26.64
N THR A 321 6.26 -9.66 27.26
CA THR A 321 5.08 -8.91 27.70
C THR A 321 4.79 -9.19 29.17
N ASN A 322 3.78 -8.52 29.75
CA ASN A 322 3.43 -8.69 31.15
C ASN A 322 1.91 -8.53 31.30
N PRO A 323 1.22 -9.49 31.95
CA PRO A 323 -0.25 -9.55 31.96
C PRO A 323 -0.93 -8.40 32.70
N LYS A 324 -0.17 -7.60 33.46
CA LYS A 324 -0.66 -6.43 34.21
C LYS A 324 -0.75 -5.16 33.38
N HIS A 325 -0.04 -5.08 32.25
CA HIS A 325 0.13 -3.85 31.46
C HIS A 325 -0.63 -3.87 30.13
N GLY A 326 -1.53 -4.84 29.92
CA GLY A 326 -2.35 -4.94 28.71
C GLY A 326 -3.52 -5.90 28.85
N ASN A 327 -4.09 -6.30 27.70
CA ASN A 327 -5.24 -7.22 27.64
C ASN A 327 -4.87 -8.69 27.89
N GLY A 328 -3.65 -9.02 28.30
CA GLY A 328 -3.17 -10.40 28.42
C GLY A 328 -1.65 -10.49 28.38
N ASP A 329 -1.16 -11.71 28.17
CA ASP A 329 0.26 -12.07 28.06
C ASP A 329 0.50 -12.75 26.71
N TYR A 330 1.50 -12.30 25.96
CA TYR A 330 1.61 -12.50 24.52
C TYR A 330 3.06 -12.63 24.03
N GLU A 331 3.78 -13.65 24.49
CA GLU A 331 5.11 -14.06 24.00
C GLU A 331 4.99 -14.74 22.62
N THR A 332 4.46 -14.02 21.65
CA THR A 332 4.28 -14.47 20.26
C THR A 332 5.54 -14.26 19.43
N LEU A 333 5.73 -15.03 18.36
CA LEU A 333 6.90 -14.91 17.48
C LEU A 333 7.10 -13.47 16.95
N ILE A 334 6.00 -12.78 16.63
CA ILE A 334 5.99 -11.39 16.17
C ILE A 334 6.43 -10.42 17.28
N ASN A 335 5.87 -10.56 18.48
CA ASN A 335 6.25 -9.71 19.61
C ASN A 335 7.72 -9.90 20.00
N ILE A 336 8.23 -11.13 19.91
CA ILE A 336 9.63 -11.42 20.21
C ILE A 336 10.55 -10.82 19.15
N LYS A 337 10.27 -11.01 17.84
CA LYS A 337 11.07 -10.40 16.76
C LYS A 337 11.11 -8.87 16.86
N ARG A 338 10.00 -8.23 17.23
CA ARG A 338 9.91 -6.76 17.39
C ARG A 338 10.71 -6.22 18.59
N HIS A 339 10.79 -6.95 19.70
CA HIS A 339 11.48 -6.46 20.91
C HIS A 339 12.96 -6.89 20.99
N LEU A 340 13.38 -7.90 20.23
CA LEU A 340 14.75 -8.42 20.26
C LEU A 340 15.52 -8.25 18.93
N ASP A 341 14.91 -7.63 17.92
CA ASP A 341 15.45 -7.38 16.56
C ASP A 341 16.22 -8.57 15.94
N THR A 342 15.69 -9.78 16.16
CA THR A 342 16.35 -11.04 15.79
C THR A 342 15.34 -12.10 15.37
N GLU A 343 15.74 -12.98 14.46
CA GLU A 343 14.91 -14.10 14.01
C GLU A 343 15.18 -15.36 14.85
N ILE A 344 14.14 -15.85 15.53
CA ILE A 344 14.21 -17.06 16.35
C ILE A 344 14.59 -18.24 15.46
N CYS A 345 15.65 -18.97 15.84
CA CYS A 345 16.24 -20.05 15.06
C CYS A 345 16.71 -19.65 13.64
N GLY A 346 16.83 -18.36 13.33
CA GLY A 346 17.13 -17.88 11.96
C GLY A 346 16.04 -18.22 10.94
N GLY A 347 14.81 -18.48 11.40
CA GLY A 347 13.67 -18.89 10.57
C GLY A 347 12.65 -19.71 11.36
N VAL A 348 11.35 -19.47 11.15
CA VAL A 348 10.26 -20.19 11.83
C VAL A 348 10.23 -21.68 11.43
N GLU A 349 10.64 -21.98 10.21
CA GLU A 349 10.86 -23.31 9.65
C GLU A 349 11.87 -24.16 10.44
N HIS A 350 12.78 -23.53 11.18
CA HIS A 350 13.76 -24.22 12.03
C HIS A 350 13.25 -24.49 13.45
N ILE A 351 12.03 -24.04 13.81
CA ILE A 351 11.42 -24.28 15.11
C ILE A 351 10.80 -25.69 15.15
N SER A 352 11.46 -26.60 15.85
CA SER A 352 10.99 -27.98 16.01
C SER A 352 9.92 -28.14 17.11
N ASP A 353 10.04 -27.42 18.23
CA ASP A 353 9.21 -27.58 19.44
C ASP A 353 9.13 -26.28 20.27
N ILE A 354 8.20 -26.21 21.23
CA ILE A 354 8.01 -25.07 22.17
C ILE A 354 7.76 -25.56 23.60
N GLU A 355 8.29 -24.85 24.59
CA GLU A 355 7.90 -24.99 26.00
C GLU A 355 7.37 -23.67 26.56
N CYS A 356 6.37 -23.75 27.44
CA CYS A 356 5.79 -22.60 28.13
C CYS A 356 5.65 -22.86 29.64
N ARG A 357 5.86 -21.82 30.46
CA ARG A 357 5.78 -21.88 31.94
C ARG A 357 5.23 -20.58 32.50
N TYR A 358 4.81 -20.57 33.77
CA TYR A 358 4.29 -19.37 34.46
C TYR A 358 4.85 -19.19 35.86
N LEU A 359 4.91 -17.95 36.33
CA LEU A 359 5.47 -17.59 37.63
C LEU A 359 4.41 -17.71 38.73
N ARG A 360 4.60 -18.66 39.66
CA ARG A 360 3.70 -18.87 40.80
C ARG A 360 4.29 -18.34 42.10
N VAL A 361 3.47 -17.57 42.83
CA VAL A 361 3.80 -16.99 44.13
C VAL A 361 3.40 -17.94 45.28
N ILE A 362 4.33 -18.23 46.22
CA ILE A 362 4.12 -19.16 47.34
C ILE A 362 4.42 -18.47 48.70
N PRO A 363 3.46 -18.38 49.63
CA PRO A 363 3.69 -17.85 50.97
C PRO A 363 4.38 -18.86 51.91
N ARG A 364 5.50 -18.49 52.56
CA ARG A 364 6.12 -19.31 53.62
C ARG A 364 5.41 -19.11 54.96
N LYS A 365 5.03 -20.21 55.62
CA LYS A 365 4.44 -20.18 56.99
C LYS A 365 5.50 -19.87 58.04
N SER A 366 5.19 -18.95 58.95
CA SER A 366 6.09 -18.47 60.01
C SER A 366 6.23 -19.46 61.17
N VAL A 367 7.47 -19.65 61.64
CA VAL A 367 7.79 -20.42 62.85
C VAL A 367 7.50 -19.56 64.09
N LYS A 368 6.88 -20.15 65.11
CA LYS A 368 6.51 -19.48 66.37
C LYS A 368 7.74 -18.94 67.12
N LYS A 369 7.73 -17.66 67.54
CA LYS A 369 8.15 -17.25 68.91
C LYS A 369 7.81 -15.79 69.31
N THR A 370 7.09 -15.70 70.43
CA THR A 370 7.20 -14.72 71.55
C THR A 370 7.46 -13.23 71.30
N LYS A 371 6.45 -12.42 71.67
CA LYS A 371 6.47 -11.02 72.15
C LYS A 371 7.84 -10.36 72.41
N THR A 372 8.29 -9.46 71.53
CA THR A 372 8.28 -7.98 71.71
C THR A 372 8.81 -7.28 70.45
N SER A 373 8.32 -6.07 70.17
CA SER A 373 8.78 -5.12 69.13
C SER A 373 8.58 -5.47 67.63
N THR A 374 8.22 -4.42 66.88
CA THR A 374 8.37 -4.18 65.43
C THR A 374 7.82 -5.17 64.40
N LYS A 375 7.05 -4.64 63.43
CA LYS A 375 6.52 -5.37 62.26
C LYS A 375 7.66 -5.89 61.38
N SER A 376 7.62 -7.18 61.05
CA SER A 376 8.48 -7.79 60.01
C SER A 376 7.64 -8.08 58.76
N GLY A 377 8.15 -7.71 57.59
CA GLY A 377 7.57 -8.11 56.31
C GLY A 377 7.76 -9.61 56.06
N GLY A 378 6.71 -10.30 55.61
CA GLY A 378 6.79 -11.71 55.28
C GLY A 378 7.54 -11.93 53.96
N LYS A 379 8.66 -12.67 53.98
CA LYS A 379 9.34 -13.10 52.75
C LYS A 379 8.45 -14.08 51.95
N VAL A 380 8.21 -13.73 50.69
CA VAL A 380 7.47 -14.52 49.70
C VAL A 380 8.46 -15.29 48.81
N GLU A 381 8.08 -16.46 48.32
CA GLU A 381 8.91 -17.29 47.42
C GLU A 381 8.24 -17.40 46.04
N TYR A 382 8.98 -17.12 44.97
CA TYR A 382 8.53 -17.25 43.58
C TYR A 382 9.02 -18.57 42.99
N ARG A 383 8.20 -19.23 42.15
CA ARG A 383 8.55 -20.49 41.49
C ARG A 383 7.88 -20.64 40.14
N TRP A 384 8.67 -20.93 39.11
CA TRP A 384 8.17 -21.30 37.79
C TRP A 384 7.46 -22.66 37.81
N MET A 385 6.31 -22.74 37.15
CA MET A 385 5.45 -23.93 37.05
C MET A 385 5.04 -24.16 35.59
N ASP A 386 4.76 -25.41 35.20
CA ASP A 386 4.22 -25.73 33.86
C ASP A 386 2.89 -25.01 33.62
N TYR A 387 2.72 -24.37 32.45
CA TYR A 387 1.54 -23.57 32.10
C TYR A 387 0.21 -24.34 32.23
N LYS A 388 0.19 -25.65 32.00
CA LYS A 388 -1.00 -26.51 32.14
C LYS A 388 -1.50 -26.58 33.58
N GLN A 389 -0.66 -26.24 34.57
CA GLN A 389 -1.04 -26.19 35.98
C GLN A 389 -1.73 -24.88 36.39
N ALA A 390 -1.68 -23.84 35.56
CA ALA A 390 -2.29 -22.53 35.85
C ALA A 390 -3.82 -22.55 35.91
N ARG A 391 -4.47 -23.53 35.25
CA ARG A 391 -5.93 -23.62 35.06
C ARG A 391 -6.52 -22.38 34.38
N GLN A 392 -5.77 -21.81 33.45
CA GLN A 392 -6.12 -20.66 32.62
C GLN A 392 -6.28 -21.10 31.15
N ILE A 393 -7.01 -20.31 30.37
CA ILE A 393 -7.14 -20.50 28.92
C ILE A 393 -5.92 -19.85 28.28
N VAL A 394 -4.96 -20.68 27.86
CA VAL A 394 -3.65 -20.26 27.33
C VAL A 394 -3.34 -21.08 26.08
N VAL A 395 -2.96 -20.39 25.01
CA VAL A 395 -2.39 -21.00 23.81
C VAL A 395 -0.88 -21.05 23.99
N CYS A 396 -0.28 -22.21 23.75
CA CYS A 396 1.18 -22.41 23.69
C CYS A 396 1.43 -23.34 22.51
N LYS A 397 1.92 -22.79 21.40
CA LYS A 397 2.17 -23.55 20.15
C LYS A 397 3.36 -22.96 19.40
N LYS A 398 4.14 -23.79 18.71
CA LYS A 398 5.44 -23.40 18.15
C LYS A 398 5.38 -22.43 16.96
N ASP A 399 4.24 -22.41 16.27
CA ASP A 399 3.85 -21.57 15.13
C ASP A 399 3.31 -20.19 15.56
N VAL A 400 2.95 -20.02 16.84
CA VAL A 400 2.33 -18.79 17.37
C VAL A 400 3.17 -18.16 18.49
N GLY A 401 3.80 -18.98 19.34
CA GLY A 401 4.35 -18.62 20.64
C GLY A 401 3.37 -18.91 21.77
N LEU A 402 3.30 -18.03 22.78
CA LEU A 402 2.28 -18.06 23.81
C LEU A 402 1.30 -16.88 23.68
N SER A 403 0.04 -17.15 24.01
CA SER A 403 -1.02 -16.14 24.13
C SER A 403 -1.99 -16.53 25.23
N CYS A 404 -2.13 -15.68 26.24
CA CYS A 404 -3.14 -15.72 27.29
C CYS A 404 -3.91 -14.39 27.26
N ASN A 405 -5.23 -14.43 27.20
CA ASN A 405 -6.03 -13.20 27.18
C ASN A 405 -6.79 -13.00 28.51
N ASN A 406 -6.68 -11.82 29.11
CA ASN A 406 -7.25 -11.46 30.41
C ASN A 406 -8.77 -11.68 30.48
N TYR A 407 -9.53 -11.30 29.44
CA TYR A 407 -11.00 -11.44 29.46
C TYR A 407 -11.48 -12.90 29.36
N GLN A 408 -10.64 -13.82 28.89
CA GLN A 408 -10.96 -15.25 28.82
C GLN A 408 -10.72 -15.97 30.16
N GLN A 409 -10.06 -15.32 31.12
CA GLN A 409 -9.74 -15.92 32.41
C GLN A 409 -10.85 -15.74 33.43
N ARG A 410 -11.22 -16.80 34.15
CA ARG A 410 -12.21 -16.75 35.26
C ARG A 410 -11.87 -15.75 36.38
N ASN A 411 -10.59 -15.36 36.49
CA ASN A 411 -10.10 -14.41 37.48
C ASN A 411 -9.78 -13.02 36.89
N GLY A 412 -10.07 -12.78 35.60
CA GLY A 412 -9.88 -11.49 34.92
C GLY A 412 -8.45 -11.07 34.59
N LEU A 413 -7.44 -11.85 35.01
CA LEU A 413 -6.02 -11.61 34.71
C LEU A 413 -5.29 -12.92 34.42
N CYS A 414 -4.42 -12.89 33.42
CA CYS A 414 -3.43 -13.91 33.13
C CYS A 414 -2.35 -13.96 34.22
N MET A 415 -1.75 -15.13 34.40
CA MET A 415 -0.47 -15.25 35.08
C MET A 415 0.65 -14.72 34.18
N ASP A 416 1.82 -14.47 34.75
CA ASP A 416 3.04 -14.05 34.06
C ASP A 416 3.73 -15.31 33.49
N TYR A 417 3.73 -15.42 32.16
CA TYR A 417 4.20 -16.57 31.39
C TYR A 417 5.59 -16.32 30.78
N SER A 418 6.25 -17.38 30.32
CA SER A 418 7.46 -17.29 29.50
C SER A 418 7.55 -18.50 28.58
N VAL A 419 8.23 -18.33 27.44
CA VAL A 419 8.36 -19.35 26.38
C VAL A 419 9.81 -19.65 26.06
N ARG A 420 10.06 -20.78 25.41
CA ARG A 420 11.31 -21.03 24.66
C ARG A 420 11.05 -21.99 23.51
N PHE A 421 11.93 -21.95 22.51
CA PHE A 421 11.80 -22.68 21.26
C PHE A 421 12.96 -23.65 21.06
N ASN A 422 12.75 -24.77 20.38
CA ASN A 422 13.80 -25.76 20.10
C ASN A 422 14.20 -25.71 18.63
N CYS A 423 15.34 -25.10 18.33
CA CYS A 423 15.89 -24.94 16.99
C CYS A 423 16.49 -26.26 16.47
N ARG A 424 16.08 -26.67 15.27
CA ARG A 424 16.71 -27.75 14.50
C ARG A 424 16.99 -27.26 13.09
N CYS A 425 18.18 -26.71 12.87
CA CYS A 425 18.70 -26.50 11.52
C CYS A 425 18.96 -27.89 10.89
N GLU A 426 18.32 -28.27 9.79
CA GLU A 426 18.54 -29.60 9.19
C GLU A 426 19.90 -29.70 8.49
N LYS A 427 20.80 -30.53 9.03
CA LYS A 427 21.98 -30.99 8.29
C LYS A 427 21.54 -31.99 7.20
N LYS A 428 21.87 -31.69 5.93
CA LYS A 428 21.69 -32.61 4.79
C LYS A 428 22.18 -34.02 5.13
N VAL A 429 21.25 -34.98 5.15
CA VAL A 429 21.55 -36.39 5.48
C VAL A 429 22.24 -37.08 4.30
N THR A 430 23.47 -37.53 4.50
CA THR A 430 24.19 -38.46 3.61
C THR A 430 24.25 -39.86 4.23
N LEU A 431 23.79 -40.89 3.51
CA LEU A 431 23.93 -42.34 3.82
C LEU A 431 23.59 -43.16 2.54
N PRO A 432 24.02 -44.43 2.35
CA PRO A 432 25.33 -44.69 1.73
C PRO A 432 25.36 -45.62 0.47
N THR A 433 26.43 -45.45 -0.29
CA THR A 433 27.18 -46.34 -1.21
C THR A 433 26.64 -47.72 -1.64
N ALA A 434 26.46 -47.91 -2.97
CA ALA A 434 26.73 -49.18 -3.67
C ALA A 434 27.05 -49.01 -5.18
N MET A 435 28.34 -49.14 -5.52
CA MET A 435 28.99 -49.57 -6.79
C MET A 435 28.48 -49.12 -8.18
N GLU A 436 29.37 -48.38 -8.86
CA GLU A 436 29.75 -48.46 -10.29
C GLU A 436 28.67 -48.47 -11.40
N THR A 437 28.49 -47.30 -12.02
CA THR A 437 28.80 -47.13 -13.47
C THR A 437 29.27 -45.69 -13.75
N LYS A 438 30.07 -45.49 -14.80
CA LYS A 438 30.78 -44.25 -15.11
C LYS A 438 30.13 -43.49 -16.28
N PRO A 439 29.63 -42.26 -16.06
CA PRO A 439 29.54 -41.21 -17.07
C PRO A 439 30.59 -40.13 -16.75
N THR A 440 31.73 -40.05 -17.45
CA THR A 440 31.84 -39.48 -18.81
C THR A 440 30.98 -38.21 -18.94
N SER A 441 31.63 -37.06 -18.85
CA SER A 441 30.99 -35.75 -19.02
C SER A 441 30.36 -35.61 -20.41
N PRO A 442 29.14 -35.08 -20.49
CA PRO A 442 28.70 -34.25 -21.60
C PRO A 442 28.77 -32.78 -21.19
N THR A 443 29.62 -32.03 -21.87
CA THR A 443 29.57 -30.56 -21.89
C THR A 443 28.26 -30.13 -22.55
N THR A 444 27.26 -29.72 -21.78
CA THR A 444 26.06 -29.07 -22.33
C THR A 444 26.32 -27.57 -22.47
N THR A 445 26.96 -27.19 -23.57
CA THR A 445 26.99 -25.80 -24.04
C THR A 445 25.56 -25.32 -24.28
N PHE A 446 25.13 -24.26 -23.59
CA PHE A 446 23.86 -23.59 -23.87
C PHE A 446 23.91 -22.98 -25.28
N ALA A 447 23.26 -23.64 -26.24
CA ALA A 447 23.17 -23.16 -27.61
C ALA A 447 21.95 -22.25 -27.76
N CYS A 448 22.19 -21.00 -28.17
CA CYS A 448 21.10 -20.04 -28.39
C CYS A 448 20.27 -20.36 -29.65
N PRO A 449 19.03 -19.85 -29.73
CA PRO A 449 18.19 -20.01 -30.92
C PRO A 449 18.86 -19.44 -32.19
N PRO A 450 18.54 -19.97 -33.39
CA PRO A 450 19.12 -19.48 -34.64
C PRO A 450 18.96 -17.95 -34.81
N GLY A 451 20.07 -17.26 -35.06
CA GLY A 451 20.13 -15.78 -35.12
C GLY A 451 20.57 -15.10 -33.82
N LYS A 452 20.63 -15.84 -32.69
CA LYS A 452 21.11 -15.36 -31.40
C LYS A 452 22.42 -16.03 -30.98
N ILE A 453 23.27 -15.26 -30.32
CA ILE A 453 24.54 -15.69 -29.73
C ILE A 453 24.43 -15.64 -28.20
N TRP A 454 25.05 -16.62 -27.52
CA TRP A 454 25.15 -16.60 -26.07
C TRP A 454 26.16 -15.54 -25.66
N LYS A 455 25.80 -14.67 -24.72
CA LYS A 455 26.74 -13.80 -24.01
C LYS A 455 26.67 -14.11 -22.53
N ASP A 456 27.83 -14.40 -21.96
CA ASP A 456 28.00 -14.58 -20.50
C ASP A 456 27.65 -13.31 -19.71
N CYS A 457 27.59 -12.16 -20.40
CA CYS A 457 27.13 -10.89 -19.87
C CYS A 457 26.24 -10.18 -20.91
N ALA A 458 24.93 -10.39 -20.81
CA ALA A 458 23.91 -9.81 -21.70
C ALA A 458 23.30 -8.52 -21.13
N ILE A 459 23.01 -8.48 -19.82
CA ILE A 459 22.54 -7.28 -19.09
C ILE A 459 23.48 -7.04 -17.91
N LYS A 460 24.11 -5.86 -17.89
CA LYS A 460 24.94 -5.41 -16.76
C LYS A 460 24.05 -4.77 -15.70
N CYS A 461 24.17 -5.22 -14.45
CA CYS A 461 23.37 -4.70 -13.34
C CYS A 461 23.60 -3.20 -13.11
N ASN A 462 24.81 -2.69 -13.37
CA ASN A 462 25.12 -1.26 -13.25
C ASN A 462 24.67 -0.41 -14.46
N GLN A 463 23.95 -0.98 -15.44
CA GLN A 463 23.43 -0.29 -16.62
C GLN A 463 21.92 -0.51 -16.79
N VAL A 464 21.20 -0.52 -15.67
CA VAL A 464 19.74 -0.64 -15.61
C VAL A 464 19.13 0.56 -14.85
N CYS A 465 17.85 0.86 -15.07
CA CYS A 465 17.16 1.90 -14.32
C CYS A 465 16.93 1.45 -12.86
N HIS A 466 16.93 2.37 -11.90
CA HIS A 466 16.86 2.16 -10.46
C HIS A 466 15.68 1.26 -10.02
N HIS A 467 14.50 1.44 -10.63
CA HIS A 467 13.37 0.54 -10.42
C HIS A 467 13.61 -0.89 -10.95
N PHE A 468 14.27 -1.04 -12.10
CA PHE A 468 14.57 -2.35 -12.67
C PHE A 468 15.72 -3.05 -11.92
N ASP A 469 16.70 -2.29 -11.39
CA ASP A 469 17.73 -2.81 -10.49
C ASP A 469 17.12 -3.39 -9.21
N HIS A 470 16.14 -2.68 -8.63
CA HIS A 470 15.37 -3.17 -7.48
C HIS A 470 14.67 -4.52 -7.80
N ILE A 471 14.01 -4.64 -8.96
CA ILE A 471 13.35 -5.89 -9.39
C ILE A 471 14.38 -7.03 -9.60
N LEU A 472 15.48 -6.76 -10.30
CA LEU A 472 16.53 -7.75 -10.55
C LEU A 472 17.22 -8.19 -9.25
N SER A 473 17.31 -7.29 -8.27
CA SER A 473 17.88 -7.54 -6.95
C SER A 473 16.96 -8.38 -6.06
N GLN A 474 15.66 -8.06 -6.00
CA GLN A 474 14.66 -8.87 -5.27
C GLN A 474 14.58 -10.31 -5.81
N ARG A 475 14.82 -10.51 -7.10
CA ARG A 475 14.84 -11.83 -7.75
C ARG A 475 16.21 -12.51 -7.73
N GLY A 476 17.22 -11.91 -7.10
CA GLY A 476 18.57 -12.46 -6.97
C GLY A 476 19.40 -12.55 -8.27
N PHE A 477 18.94 -11.93 -9.36
CA PHE A 477 19.66 -11.88 -10.64
C PHE A 477 20.75 -10.81 -10.67
N CYS A 478 20.52 -9.68 -9.99
CA CYS A 478 21.52 -8.70 -9.65
C CYS A 478 21.78 -8.73 -8.14
N SER A 479 23.03 -8.61 -7.72
CA SER A 479 23.43 -8.51 -6.31
C SER A 479 24.91 -8.16 -6.22
N SER A 480 25.44 -7.96 -5.02
CA SER A 480 26.90 -7.87 -4.78
C SER A 480 27.69 -9.10 -5.25
N LYS A 481 27.01 -10.20 -5.64
CA LYS A 481 27.61 -11.44 -6.13
C LYS A 481 27.46 -11.66 -7.64
N TYR A 482 26.58 -10.90 -8.31
CA TYR A 482 26.28 -11.04 -9.74
C TYR A 482 26.22 -9.65 -10.38
N GLU A 483 27.32 -9.21 -10.99
CA GLU A 483 27.43 -7.91 -11.68
C GLU A 483 26.82 -7.93 -13.10
N CYS A 484 26.58 -9.12 -13.66
CA CYS A 484 26.01 -9.26 -15.00
C CYS A 484 25.21 -10.56 -15.17
N ILE A 485 24.12 -10.47 -15.93
CA ILE A 485 23.19 -11.56 -16.22
C ILE A 485 23.53 -12.15 -17.59
N SER A 486 23.82 -13.45 -17.65
CA SER A 486 24.10 -14.19 -18.90
C SER A 486 22.83 -14.46 -19.70
N GLY A 487 22.90 -14.46 -21.03
CA GLY A 487 21.74 -14.77 -21.87
C GLY A 487 21.98 -14.68 -23.38
N CYS A 488 20.96 -15.07 -24.16
CA CYS A 488 20.97 -15.05 -25.62
C CYS A 488 20.58 -13.68 -26.17
N VAL A 489 21.46 -13.05 -26.95
CA VAL A 489 21.20 -11.79 -27.67
C VAL A 489 21.33 -11.99 -29.17
N ASP A 490 20.61 -11.23 -30.01
CA ASP A 490 20.77 -11.36 -31.46
C ASP A 490 22.20 -10.97 -31.89
N GLU A 491 22.74 -11.66 -32.90
CA GLU A 491 24.13 -11.50 -33.35
C GLU A 491 24.48 -10.04 -33.73
N HIS A 492 23.45 -9.27 -34.13
CA HIS A 492 23.52 -7.87 -34.52
C HIS A 492 22.72 -6.94 -33.60
N ALA A 493 22.22 -7.42 -32.45
CA ALA A 493 21.51 -6.58 -31.48
C ALA A 493 22.44 -5.48 -30.94
N LYS A 494 21.96 -4.23 -30.98
CA LYS A 494 22.61 -3.14 -30.27
C LYS A 494 22.56 -3.44 -28.77
N THR A 495 23.72 -3.70 -28.18
CA THR A 495 23.90 -3.54 -26.73
C THR A 495 23.47 -2.13 -26.35
N CYS A 496 22.78 -1.97 -25.21
CA CYS A 496 22.31 -0.66 -24.75
C CYS A 496 23.47 0.37 -24.80
N PRO A 497 23.37 1.45 -25.60
CA PRO A 497 24.50 2.34 -25.85
C PRO A 497 25.05 2.97 -24.57
N LYS A 498 26.34 3.33 -24.57
CA LYS A 498 26.96 3.97 -23.40
C LYS A 498 26.27 5.32 -23.13
N GLY A 499 25.71 5.49 -21.92
CA GLY A 499 24.87 6.62 -21.53
C GLY A 499 23.36 6.31 -21.49
N PHE A 500 22.96 5.15 -22.00
CA PHE A 500 21.59 4.64 -21.92
C PHE A 500 21.52 3.46 -20.92
N TYR A 501 20.35 3.24 -20.35
CA TYR A 501 20.08 2.27 -19.28
C TYR A 501 18.89 1.38 -19.64
N TRP A 502 18.95 0.11 -19.25
CA TRP A 502 17.82 -0.82 -19.40
C TRP A 502 16.71 -0.50 -18.41
N ARG A 503 15.54 -0.09 -18.90
CA ARG A 503 14.32 0.01 -18.07
C ARG A 503 13.67 -1.36 -17.85
N ASP A 504 13.87 -2.25 -18.80
CA ASP A 504 13.37 -3.62 -18.82
C ASP A 504 14.28 -4.46 -19.75
N TYR A 505 13.98 -5.75 -19.93
CA TYR A 505 14.81 -6.69 -20.71
C TYR A 505 14.96 -6.35 -22.20
N VAL A 506 14.21 -5.38 -22.75
CA VAL A 506 14.21 -5.02 -24.18
C VAL A 506 14.29 -3.52 -24.46
N THR A 507 13.98 -2.65 -23.49
CA THR A 507 13.95 -1.19 -23.65
C THR A 507 15.16 -0.54 -22.99
N CYS A 508 15.90 0.21 -23.80
CA CYS A 508 17.09 0.96 -23.41
C CYS A 508 16.82 2.45 -23.62
N LEU A 509 16.88 3.26 -22.56
CA LEU A 509 16.46 4.67 -22.51
C LEU A 509 17.61 5.58 -22.04
N GLU A 510 17.52 6.88 -22.31
CA GLU A 510 18.46 7.84 -21.72
C GLU A 510 18.26 7.94 -20.21
N VAL A 511 19.31 8.33 -19.47
CA VAL A 511 19.28 8.35 -18.00
C VAL A 511 18.15 9.23 -17.42
N GLY A 512 17.78 10.31 -18.14
CA GLY A 512 16.66 11.20 -17.80
C GLY A 512 15.28 10.57 -17.95
N ASP A 513 15.14 9.50 -18.73
CA ASP A 513 13.88 8.78 -18.99
C ASP A 513 13.74 7.49 -18.13
N CYS A 514 14.67 7.26 -17.19
CA CYS A 514 14.63 6.10 -16.30
C CYS A 514 13.65 6.26 -15.13
N THR A 515 12.92 5.18 -14.83
CA THR A 515 12.02 5.06 -13.67
C THR A 515 12.77 4.69 -12.38
N CYS A 516 12.35 5.29 -11.27
CA CYS A 516 12.92 5.09 -9.94
C CYS A 516 12.00 4.26 -9.03
N VAL A 517 12.50 3.86 -7.87
CA VAL A 517 11.71 3.29 -6.77
C VAL A 517 11.66 4.26 -5.57
N SER A 518 10.49 4.37 -4.94
CA SER A 518 10.22 5.22 -3.74
C SER A 518 10.72 4.58 -2.44
N HIS A 519 10.61 5.29 -1.31
CA HIS A 519 10.93 4.70 0.01
C HIS A 519 10.03 3.51 0.36
N SER A 520 8.78 3.51 -0.15
CA SER A 520 7.79 2.43 0.00
C SER A 520 7.92 1.28 -1.02
N GLY A 521 8.87 1.33 -1.96
CA GLY A 521 9.04 0.30 -2.99
C GLY A 521 8.18 0.47 -4.26
N GLN A 522 7.49 1.61 -4.42
CA GLN A 522 6.61 1.89 -5.57
C GLN A 522 7.38 2.52 -6.75
N LEU A 523 6.89 2.32 -7.98
CA LEU A 523 7.46 2.89 -9.20
C LEU A 523 7.17 4.39 -9.31
N VAL A 524 8.22 5.19 -9.47
CA VAL A 524 8.14 6.64 -9.72
C VAL A 524 8.62 6.94 -11.15
N LYS A 525 7.81 7.67 -11.93
CA LYS A 525 8.15 8.04 -13.32
C LYS A 525 9.18 9.18 -13.35
N PRO A 526 9.96 9.33 -14.44
CA PRO A 526 10.93 10.42 -14.53
C PRO A 526 10.23 11.78 -14.46
N GLY A 527 10.75 12.68 -13.62
CA GLY A 527 10.17 14.00 -13.37
C GLY A 527 8.91 14.01 -12.48
N GLU A 528 8.37 12.87 -12.06
CA GLU A 528 7.20 12.78 -11.17
C GLU A 528 7.59 13.16 -9.74
N VAL A 529 6.89 14.13 -9.14
CA VAL A 529 7.13 14.61 -7.78
C VAL A 529 6.15 13.94 -6.81
N VAL A 530 6.67 13.15 -5.89
CA VAL A 530 5.98 12.33 -4.88
C VAL A 530 6.21 12.94 -3.51
N LYS A 531 5.15 13.10 -2.70
CA LYS A 531 5.25 13.60 -1.32
C LYS A 531 5.43 12.42 -0.37
N GLU A 532 6.65 12.15 0.10
CA GLU A 532 6.96 11.04 1.02
C GLU A 532 6.57 11.34 2.48
N SER A 533 6.57 12.61 2.88
CA SER A 533 6.08 13.05 4.20
C SER A 533 5.50 14.46 4.11
N ASP A 534 4.86 14.95 5.18
CA ASP A 534 4.22 16.27 5.10
C ASP A 534 5.16 17.44 4.80
N CYS A 535 6.45 17.22 5.00
CA CYS A 535 7.53 18.14 4.67
C CYS A 535 8.33 17.73 3.42
N GLU A 536 8.36 16.45 3.03
CA GLU A 536 9.31 15.93 2.02
C GLU A 536 8.66 15.66 0.66
N LEU A 537 9.20 16.31 -0.39
CA LEU A 537 8.81 16.18 -1.80
C LEU A 537 9.98 15.64 -2.61
N CYS A 538 9.83 14.43 -3.13
CA CYS A 538 10.84 13.67 -3.85
C CYS A 538 10.54 13.56 -5.34
N GLN A 539 11.56 13.54 -6.18
CA GLN A 539 11.41 13.48 -7.62
C GLN A 539 12.38 12.47 -8.21
N CYS A 540 11.92 11.64 -9.16
CA CYS A 540 12.82 10.78 -9.92
C CYS A 540 13.52 11.61 -11.00
N GLU A 541 14.77 11.98 -10.77
CA GLU A 541 15.59 12.76 -11.70
C GLU A 541 16.81 11.95 -12.14
N ASN A 542 17.03 11.79 -13.45
CA ASN A 542 18.19 11.11 -14.01
C ASN A 542 18.51 9.75 -13.36
N ASN A 543 17.52 8.86 -13.29
CA ASN A 543 17.64 7.52 -12.71
C ASN A 543 17.89 7.49 -11.19
N VAL A 544 17.70 8.61 -10.47
CA VAL A 544 17.90 8.71 -9.02
C VAL A 544 16.66 9.32 -8.36
N TYR A 545 16.13 8.68 -7.32
CA TYR A 545 15.03 9.23 -6.53
C TYR A 545 15.58 10.26 -5.53
N THR A 546 15.17 11.52 -5.66
CA THR A 546 15.83 12.67 -5.02
C THR A 546 14.82 13.49 -4.21
N CYS A 547 14.97 13.50 -2.89
CA CYS A 547 14.07 14.16 -1.95
C CYS A 547 14.46 15.60 -1.58
N ARG A 548 13.47 16.48 -1.39
CA ARG A 548 13.61 17.88 -0.96
C ARG A 548 12.63 18.22 0.16
N ASP A 549 13.11 18.85 1.22
CA ASP A 549 12.28 19.28 2.35
C ASP A 549 11.71 20.69 2.10
N THR A 550 10.38 20.82 2.20
CA THR A 550 9.57 21.99 1.84
C THR A 550 8.87 22.65 3.03
N CYS A 551 8.99 22.12 4.25
CA CYS A 551 8.47 22.79 5.46
C CYS A 551 9.21 24.08 5.83
N LYS A 552 10.23 24.46 5.05
CA LYS A 552 10.95 25.73 5.12
C LYS A 552 10.57 26.67 3.98
N ILE A 553 9.35 27.23 3.98
CA ILE A 553 9.04 28.62 3.53
C ILE A 553 7.63 29.02 3.97
N SER A 554 7.57 29.95 4.93
CA SER A 554 6.63 31.09 4.92
C SER A 554 6.89 32.04 6.07
N THR A 555 7.37 33.25 5.76
CA THR A 555 6.92 34.47 6.46
C THR A 555 7.20 35.72 5.63
N VAL A 556 6.35 36.72 5.81
CA VAL A 556 6.17 37.89 4.94
C VAL A 556 7.00 39.08 5.40
N TYR A 557 7.51 39.88 4.46
CA TYR A 557 7.71 41.33 4.65
C TYR A 557 7.30 42.09 3.39
N ALA A 558 6.71 43.28 3.57
CA ALA A 558 6.09 44.06 2.51
C ALA A 558 6.73 45.45 2.31
N SER A 559 6.77 45.88 1.04
CA SER A 559 6.99 47.27 0.54
C SER A 559 8.43 47.84 0.71
N THR A 560 8.99 48.65 -0.21
CA THR A 560 8.37 49.61 -1.14
C THR A 560 9.33 50.08 -2.29
N ILE A 561 8.77 50.71 -3.36
CA ILE A 561 9.36 51.64 -4.38
C ILE A 561 9.77 51.09 -5.79
N LEU A 562 9.34 51.83 -6.83
CA LEU A 562 9.36 51.71 -8.33
C LEU A 562 10.49 52.55 -9.00
N PRO A 563 10.62 52.73 -10.36
CA PRO A 563 10.40 51.90 -11.58
C PRO A 563 11.54 52.02 -12.66
N ASN A 564 11.24 51.64 -13.94
CA ASN A 564 11.97 51.86 -15.24
C ASN A 564 13.07 50.84 -15.64
N GLU A 565 13.34 50.48 -16.93
CA GLU A 565 12.73 50.79 -18.25
C GLU A 565 13.15 49.80 -19.40
N THR A 566 12.25 49.58 -20.38
CA THR A 566 12.44 49.34 -21.86
C THR A 566 13.37 48.26 -22.50
N ARG A 567 12.80 47.54 -23.51
CA ARG A 567 13.30 47.22 -24.90
C ARG A 567 14.57 46.34 -25.06
N THR A 568 14.83 45.56 -26.14
CA THR A 568 14.27 45.41 -27.52
C THR A 568 14.65 44.04 -28.15
N THR A 569 13.95 43.61 -29.20
CA THR A 569 14.25 42.44 -30.08
C THR A 569 14.91 42.88 -31.44
N PRO A 570 14.88 42.13 -32.58
CA PRO A 570 15.67 40.93 -32.99
C PRO A 570 16.31 41.03 -34.43
N VAL A 571 17.04 40.00 -34.94
CA VAL A 571 17.40 39.80 -36.39
C VAL A 571 17.60 38.28 -36.73
N ILE A 572 16.77 37.53 -37.51
CA ILE A 572 16.72 37.16 -38.98
C ILE A 572 18.05 36.72 -39.70
N PHE A 573 18.15 35.93 -40.80
CA PHE A 573 17.25 35.57 -41.95
C PHE A 573 17.72 34.31 -42.81
N THR A 574 16.80 33.66 -43.57
CA THR A 574 16.94 32.88 -44.88
C THR A 574 17.75 31.56 -45.01
N LEU A 575 17.45 30.48 -45.78
CA LEU A 575 16.57 30.05 -46.93
C LEU A 575 17.30 29.75 -48.29
N THR A 576 17.06 28.57 -48.93
CA THR A 576 16.93 28.33 -50.42
C THR A 576 16.74 26.85 -50.86
N VAL A 577 16.27 26.61 -52.12
CA VAL A 577 15.83 25.34 -52.81
C VAL A 577 15.77 25.57 -54.35
N PRO A 578 15.37 24.66 -55.31
CA PRO A 578 15.09 23.18 -55.36
C PRO A 578 15.84 22.43 -56.53
N THR A 579 15.65 21.14 -56.92
CA THR A 579 14.61 20.63 -57.89
C THR A 579 14.71 19.12 -58.32
N VAL A 580 13.59 18.39 -58.18
CA VAL A 580 12.88 17.37 -59.06
C VAL A 580 13.66 16.48 -60.07
N THR A 581 13.56 15.13 -60.03
CA THR A 581 12.66 14.24 -60.86
C THR A 581 13.04 12.73 -60.70
N VAL A 582 12.32 11.65 -61.12
CA VAL A 582 10.89 11.22 -61.24
C VAL A 582 10.85 9.69 -61.54
N GLY A 583 9.86 8.91 -61.04
CA GLY A 583 9.59 7.50 -61.46
C GLY A 583 8.67 6.70 -60.49
N THR A 584 7.63 6.00 -60.97
CA THR A 584 6.55 5.35 -60.16
C THR A 584 6.09 4.00 -60.78
N PRO A 585 5.50 3.01 -60.04
CA PRO A 585 4.12 3.08 -59.50
C PRO A 585 3.84 2.47 -58.09
N ARG A 586 3.04 3.22 -57.31
CA ARG A 586 1.95 2.89 -56.34
C ARG A 586 1.83 1.46 -55.74
N ASN A 587 1.42 1.27 -54.49
CA ASN A 587 1.13 2.17 -53.35
C ASN A 587 1.17 1.30 -52.07
N LEU A 588 2.10 1.54 -51.13
CA LEU A 588 1.94 1.05 -49.76
C LEU A 588 1.03 2.00 -48.96
N LEU A 589 0.17 1.43 -48.11
CA LEU A 589 -0.65 2.20 -47.19
C LEU A 589 0.26 2.83 -46.13
N LYS A 590 0.40 4.16 -46.15
CA LYS A 590 1.18 4.92 -45.16
C LYS A 590 0.31 5.23 -43.94
N CYS A 591 0.46 4.43 -42.89
CA CYS A 591 -0.05 4.66 -41.55
C CYS A 591 1.07 4.41 -40.53
N ASP A 592 0.81 4.63 -39.24
CA ASP A 592 1.81 4.80 -38.17
C ASP A 592 2.77 5.98 -38.43
N MET A 593 2.21 7.11 -38.87
CA MET A 593 2.97 8.34 -39.02
C MET A 593 2.14 9.61 -38.76
N TRP A 594 2.84 10.66 -38.33
CA TRP A 594 2.30 12.02 -38.36
C TRP A 594 2.05 12.47 -39.80
N THR A 595 0.94 13.15 -40.04
CA THR A 595 0.73 13.88 -41.29
C THR A 595 1.76 15.01 -41.43
N HIS A 596 1.91 15.53 -42.65
CA HIS A 596 2.59 16.80 -42.82
C HIS A 596 1.81 17.92 -42.10
N TRP A 597 2.53 18.93 -41.63
CA TRP A 597 1.97 20.16 -41.10
C TRP A 597 1.14 20.87 -42.18
N GLN A 598 -0.08 21.28 -41.84
CA GLN A 598 -0.95 22.13 -42.65
C GLN A 598 -1.04 23.51 -42.02
N ASN A 599 -0.95 24.54 -42.85
CA ASN A 599 -1.16 25.95 -42.54
C ASN A 599 -1.94 26.52 -43.73
N GLU A 600 -3.28 26.39 -43.71
CA GLU A 600 -4.12 26.72 -44.86
C GLU A 600 -4.85 28.06 -44.72
N ASN A 601 -5.20 28.47 -43.49
CA ASN A 601 -5.65 29.82 -43.22
C ASN A 601 -4.44 30.68 -42.81
N ASN A 602 -4.66 31.98 -42.72
CA ASN A 602 -3.74 32.90 -42.06
C ASN A 602 -4.59 33.85 -41.24
N PRO A 603 -4.27 34.12 -39.96
CA PRO A 603 -5.10 34.94 -39.10
C PRO A 603 -5.24 36.38 -39.59
N LYS A 604 -4.36 36.87 -40.48
CA LYS A 604 -4.44 38.24 -41.01
C LYS A 604 -5.43 38.41 -42.15
N ASP A 605 -5.88 37.31 -42.75
CA ASP A 605 -6.79 37.32 -43.89
C ASP A 605 -8.27 37.12 -43.49
N GLY A 606 -8.58 37.00 -42.19
CA GLY A 606 -9.93 36.76 -41.68
C GLY A 606 -10.14 37.05 -40.18
N ASP A 607 -11.15 36.42 -39.58
CA ASP A 607 -11.55 36.60 -38.17
C ASP A 607 -10.68 35.80 -37.16
N GLY A 608 -9.61 35.14 -37.63
CA GLY A 608 -8.79 34.23 -36.84
C GLY A 608 -8.13 33.15 -37.69
N ASP A 609 -7.55 32.15 -37.04
CA ASP A 609 -6.82 31.03 -37.66
C ASP A 609 -7.56 29.69 -37.50
N PHE A 610 -7.69 28.90 -38.57
CA PHE A 610 -8.68 27.81 -38.64
C PHE A 610 -8.32 26.65 -39.59
N GLU A 611 -7.63 25.63 -39.08
CA GLU A 611 -7.28 24.42 -39.84
C GLU A 611 -8.21 23.25 -39.50
N SER A 612 -8.98 22.77 -40.48
CA SER A 612 -9.87 21.62 -40.28
C SER A 612 -9.14 20.27 -40.41
N VAL A 613 -9.47 19.33 -39.51
CA VAL A 613 -9.03 17.92 -39.60
C VAL A 613 -9.59 17.22 -40.85
N GLU A 614 -10.64 17.75 -41.47
CA GLU A 614 -11.18 17.19 -42.71
C GLU A 614 -10.27 17.46 -43.92
N ASN A 615 -9.60 18.63 -43.97
CA ASN A 615 -8.66 18.97 -45.04
C ASN A 615 -7.38 18.11 -44.94
N LEU A 616 -6.92 17.84 -43.71
CA LEU A 616 -5.82 16.92 -43.42
C LEU A 616 -6.01 15.51 -44.04
N LYS A 617 -7.25 14.98 -44.03
CA LYS A 617 -7.56 13.64 -44.56
C LYS A 617 -7.39 13.53 -46.09
N GLY A 618 -7.52 14.64 -46.81
CA GLY A 618 -7.40 14.68 -48.28
C GLY A 618 -5.96 14.68 -48.79
N SER A 619 -5.02 15.25 -48.03
CA SER A 619 -3.65 15.52 -48.51
C SER A 619 -2.69 14.32 -48.34
N TYR A 620 -2.89 13.49 -47.30
CA TYR A 620 -2.10 12.27 -47.07
C TYR A 620 -2.99 11.08 -46.65
N GLY A 621 -3.37 10.25 -47.62
CA GLY A 621 -3.63 8.82 -47.39
C GLY A 621 -4.75 8.43 -46.43
N ASN A 622 -5.92 9.08 -46.51
CA ASN A 622 -7.19 8.59 -45.93
C ASN A 622 -7.09 8.12 -44.46
N CYS A 623 -6.61 8.99 -43.58
CA CYS A 623 -6.57 8.71 -42.15
C CYS A 623 -7.98 8.60 -41.56
N THR A 624 -8.48 7.37 -41.42
CA THR A 624 -9.84 7.10 -40.94
C THR A 624 -9.99 7.19 -39.42
N ASN A 625 -8.89 7.13 -38.65
CA ASN A 625 -8.92 7.11 -37.19
C ASN A 625 -7.65 7.75 -36.57
N PRO A 626 -7.48 9.08 -36.65
CA PRO A 626 -6.34 9.76 -36.03
C PRO A 626 -6.41 9.65 -34.50
N SER A 627 -5.26 9.37 -33.85
CA SER A 627 -5.19 9.18 -32.39
C SER A 627 -4.51 10.31 -31.63
N ASN A 628 -3.83 11.23 -32.31
CA ASN A 628 -3.21 12.40 -31.67
C ASN A 628 -3.18 13.62 -32.62
N ILE A 629 -3.10 14.83 -32.06
CA ILE A 629 -3.01 16.10 -32.80
C ILE A 629 -1.95 17.00 -32.18
N GLU A 630 -1.21 17.73 -33.01
CA GLU A 630 -0.33 18.81 -32.57
C GLU A 630 -0.73 20.11 -33.28
N CYS A 631 -0.66 21.21 -32.54
CA CYS A 631 -0.86 22.58 -33.03
C CYS A 631 0.30 23.43 -32.52
N VAL A 632 1.03 24.08 -33.41
CA VAL A 632 2.19 24.91 -33.06
C VAL A 632 2.22 26.18 -33.89
N THR A 633 2.84 27.25 -33.38
CA THR A 633 3.05 28.47 -34.19
C THR A 633 3.91 28.16 -35.42
N VAL A 634 3.56 28.77 -36.54
CA VAL A 634 4.36 28.76 -37.77
C VAL A 634 5.69 29.48 -37.51
N THR A 635 5.62 30.59 -36.78
CA THR A 635 6.76 31.36 -36.23
C THR A 635 7.21 30.81 -34.88
N GLY A 636 8.02 29.76 -34.90
CA GLY A 636 8.74 29.24 -33.73
C GLY A 636 8.53 27.75 -33.44
N ASN A 637 7.45 27.16 -33.95
CA ASN A 637 6.94 25.84 -33.52
C ASN A 637 6.60 25.79 -32.02
N ILE A 638 6.19 26.92 -31.43
CA ILE A 638 5.77 26.98 -30.03
C ILE A 638 4.41 26.26 -29.92
N PRO A 639 4.22 25.28 -29.02
CA PRO A 639 2.94 24.63 -28.80
C PRO A 639 1.84 25.64 -28.50
N SER A 640 0.63 25.46 -29.04
CA SER A 640 -0.48 26.40 -28.82
C SER A 640 -0.99 26.47 -27.37
N SER A 641 -0.45 25.64 -26.47
CA SER A 641 -0.63 25.69 -25.02
C SER A 641 0.36 26.62 -24.31
N GLU A 642 1.46 26.98 -24.96
CA GLU A 642 2.53 27.86 -24.43
C GLU A 642 2.44 29.30 -25.00
N THR A 643 1.52 29.52 -25.93
CA THR A 643 1.21 30.84 -26.50
C THR A 643 0.17 31.58 -25.67
N GLU A 644 0.26 32.91 -25.59
CA GLU A 644 -0.73 33.76 -24.91
C GLU A 644 -2.08 33.89 -25.66
N ASN A 645 -2.30 33.09 -26.72
CA ASN A 645 -3.56 33.05 -27.44
C ASN A 645 -4.53 31.98 -26.92
N GLU A 646 -5.82 32.30 -26.91
CA GLU A 646 -6.90 31.33 -26.74
C GLU A 646 -7.08 30.51 -28.03
N VAL A 647 -6.39 29.35 -28.09
CA VAL A 647 -6.37 28.42 -29.24
C VAL A 647 -7.00 27.08 -28.89
N MET A 648 -8.03 26.67 -29.63
CA MET A 648 -8.64 25.35 -29.50
C MET A 648 -7.98 24.34 -30.45
N CYS A 649 -7.04 23.54 -29.93
CA CYS A 649 -6.42 22.43 -30.66
C CYS A 649 -7.08 21.08 -30.30
N SER A 650 -7.80 20.42 -31.21
CA SER A 650 -8.40 19.10 -30.91
C SER A 650 -8.66 18.22 -32.15
N LEU A 651 -8.58 16.90 -31.97
CA LEU A 651 -8.93 15.90 -33.00
C LEU A 651 -10.37 16.03 -33.55
N LYS A 652 -11.28 16.67 -32.80
CA LYS A 652 -12.69 16.82 -33.17
C LYS A 652 -13.00 18.13 -33.90
N ARG A 653 -12.26 19.21 -33.66
CA ARG A 653 -12.51 20.55 -34.23
C ARG A 653 -11.36 21.11 -35.08
N GLY A 654 -10.19 20.48 -35.08
CA GLY A 654 -8.99 21.01 -35.71
C GLY A 654 -8.33 22.07 -34.83
N LEU A 655 -7.75 23.08 -35.47
CA LEU A 655 -7.34 24.32 -34.82
C LEU A 655 -8.42 25.37 -35.01
N GLN A 656 -8.74 26.08 -33.93
CA GLN A 656 -9.59 27.27 -34.00
C GLN A 656 -9.05 28.33 -33.05
N CYS A 657 -8.58 29.46 -33.58
CA CYS A 657 -8.22 30.66 -32.83
C CYS A 657 -9.01 31.83 -33.40
N TYR A 658 -9.66 32.66 -32.56
CA TYR A 658 -10.40 33.84 -33.04
C TYR A 658 -9.65 35.14 -32.70
N ASN A 659 -9.40 36.00 -33.69
CA ASN A 659 -8.70 37.28 -33.51
C ASN A 659 -9.35 38.17 -32.45
N ARG A 660 -10.69 38.19 -32.44
CA ARG A 660 -11.50 39.00 -31.51
C ARG A 660 -11.28 38.63 -30.03
N ASN A 661 -10.92 37.37 -29.76
CA ASN A 661 -10.68 36.87 -28.40
C ASN A 661 -9.26 37.22 -27.92
N ASN A 662 -8.36 37.57 -28.84
CA ASN A 662 -6.92 37.68 -28.63
C ASN A 662 -6.38 39.11 -28.82
N MET A 663 -7.20 40.12 -28.55
CA MET A 663 -6.81 41.53 -28.71
C MET A 663 -5.94 42.02 -27.54
N PRO A 664 -4.93 42.88 -27.79
CA PRO A 664 -4.68 43.64 -29.03
C PRO A 664 -3.80 42.95 -30.09
N GLY A 665 -3.40 41.69 -29.91
CA GLY A 665 -2.49 40.98 -30.83
C GLY A 665 -3.15 40.34 -32.05
N GLY A 666 -4.39 39.86 -31.90
CA GLY A 666 -4.98 38.86 -32.79
C GLY A 666 -4.41 37.47 -32.51
N CYS A 667 -4.81 36.49 -33.32
CA CYS A 667 -4.18 35.17 -33.32
C CYS A 667 -2.83 35.22 -34.01
N GLU A 668 -1.85 34.50 -33.46
CA GLU A 668 -0.67 34.08 -34.20
C GLU A 668 -1.04 33.08 -35.31
N ASP A 669 -0.12 32.89 -36.26
CA ASP A 669 -0.25 31.98 -37.40
C ASP A 669 0.19 30.58 -36.92
N TYR A 670 -0.71 29.60 -36.92
CA TYR A 670 -0.49 28.25 -36.40
C TYR A 670 -0.56 27.21 -37.53
N LYS A 671 -0.04 26.02 -37.23
CA LYS A 671 -0.09 24.88 -38.15
C LYS A 671 -0.39 23.61 -37.38
N ILE A 672 -1.10 22.70 -38.03
CA ILE A 672 -1.51 21.43 -37.42
C ILE A 672 -1.01 20.19 -38.14
N ARG A 673 -0.83 19.11 -37.38
CA ARG A 673 -0.71 17.75 -37.91
C ARG A 673 -1.39 16.75 -36.98
N ILE A 674 -1.79 15.62 -37.53
CA ILE A 674 -2.42 14.51 -36.79
C ILE A 674 -1.60 13.24 -36.93
N PHE A 675 -1.55 12.43 -35.87
CA PHE A 675 -0.95 11.10 -35.92
C PHE A 675 -1.98 10.08 -36.42
N CYS A 676 -1.62 9.32 -37.45
CA CYS A 676 -2.49 8.31 -38.01
C CYS A 676 -1.99 6.89 -37.75
N PRO A 677 -2.54 6.16 -36.77
CA PRO A 677 -2.17 4.76 -36.52
C PRO A 677 -2.75 3.81 -37.58
N CYS A 678 -2.08 2.70 -37.83
CA CYS A 678 -2.60 1.63 -38.68
C CYS A 678 -3.75 0.86 -38.01
N LYS A 679 -4.86 0.63 -38.73
CA LYS A 679 -5.82 -0.45 -38.39
C LYS A 679 -5.45 -1.73 -39.13
N THR A 680 -4.98 -2.74 -38.41
CA THR A 680 -4.92 -4.12 -38.92
C THR A 680 -6.35 -4.63 -39.11
N THR A 681 -6.75 -4.80 -40.38
CA THR A 681 -8.04 -5.40 -40.75
C THR A 681 -7.76 -6.58 -41.66
N GLU A 682 -8.36 -7.74 -41.37
CA GLU A 682 -8.23 -8.92 -42.21
C GLU A 682 -8.79 -8.66 -43.61
N VAL A 683 -8.11 -9.15 -44.66
CA VAL A 683 -8.56 -9.02 -46.06
C VAL A 683 -8.84 -10.39 -46.65
N VAL A 684 -10.12 -10.72 -46.81
CA VAL A 684 -10.57 -11.86 -47.60
C VAL A 684 -10.55 -11.49 -49.08
N THR A 685 -9.94 -12.34 -49.93
CA THR A 685 -10.15 -12.35 -51.39
C THR A 685 -10.26 -13.80 -51.92
N PRO A 686 -10.89 -14.04 -53.08
CA PRO A 686 -11.74 -15.24 -53.26
C PRO A 686 -11.09 -16.46 -53.96
N ASN A 687 -11.75 -17.61 -53.78
CA ASN A 687 -11.39 -18.94 -54.28
C ASN A 687 -11.16 -19.05 -55.81
N ILE A 688 -10.11 -19.78 -56.20
CA ILE A 688 -10.06 -20.59 -57.44
C ILE A 688 -9.47 -21.97 -57.09
N MET A 689 -10.03 -23.04 -57.67
CA MET A 689 -9.73 -24.44 -57.35
C MET A 689 -8.36 -24.94 -57.85
N THR A 690 -7.64 -25.72 -57.02
CA THR A 690 -7.14 -27.09 -57.34
C THR A 690 -6.49 -27.75 -56.11
N THR A 691 -6.50 -29.08 -56.04
CA THR A 691 -6.12 -29.95 -54.90
C THR A 691 -4.67 -30.47 -55.01
N PRO A 692 -4.13 -31.35 -54.11
CA PRO A 692 -4.04 -31.43 -52.63
C PRO A 692 -2.53 -31.33 -52.18
N PRO A 693 -2.03 -31.64 -50.94
CA PRO A 693 -2.65 -32.30 -49.78
C PRO A 693 -2.48 -31.66 -48.38
N THR A 694 -3.18 -32.30 -47.44
CA THR A 694 -3.38 -32.02 -46.01
C THR A 694 -2.11 -32.05 -45.15
N THR A 695 -1.95 -31.07 -44.24
CA THR A 695 -1.75 -31.27 -42.77
C THR A 695 -1.73 -29.92 -42.03
N GLY A 696 -2.73 -29.70 -41.17
CA GLY A 696 -2.83 -28.57 -40.22
C GLY A 696 -4.14 -28.72 -39.43
N PRO A 697 -4.15 -28.57 -38.09
CA PRO A 697 -5.30 -28.98 -37.27
C PRO A 697 -6.48 -28.00 -37.39
N SER A 698 -7.67 -28.55 -37.60
CA SER A 698 -8.92 -27.80 -37.70
C SER A 698 -9.58 -27.63 -36.33
N LEU A 699 -10.13 -26.45 -36.08
CA LEU A 699 -11.22 -26.29 -35.11
C LEU A 699 -12.49 -26.92 -35.70
N MET A 700 -12.67 -28.21 -35.44
CA MET A 700 -13.98 -28.85 -35.35
C MET A 700 -14.26 -29.10 -33.86
N PRO A 701 -15.52 -29.38 -33.45
CA PRO A 701 -15.74 -30.15 -32.23
C PRO A 701 -14.82 -31.37 -32.23
N LYS A 702 -14.28 -31.78 -31.07
CA LYS A 702 -13.43 -32.98 -31.04
C LYS A 702 -14.27 -34.14 -31.59
N PRO A 703 -13.70 -35.12 -32.32
CA PRO A 703 -14.48 -36.13 -33.08
C PRO A 703 -15.46 -37.02 -32.28
N CYS A 704 -15.56 -36.80 -30.97
CA CYS A 704 -16.33 -37.51 -29.98
C CYS A 704 -17.45 -36.67 -29.34
N ASP A 705 -17.49 -35.33 -29.50
CA ASP A 705 -18.59 -34.46 -29.03
C ASP A 705 -19.84 -34.69 -29.89
N ARG A 706 -20.64 -35.70 -29.54
CA ARG A 706 -21.82 -36.10 -30.32
C ARG A 706 -22.89 -36.80 -29.49
N TRP A 707 -24.13 -36.59 -29.91
CA TRP A 707 -25.22 -37.51 -29.58
C TRP A 707 -24.98 -38.88 -30.24
N SER A 708 -25.39 -39.95 -29.56
CA SER A 708 -25.62 -41.25 -30.19
C SER A 708 -26.79 -41.15 -31.17
N ASP A 709 -26.88 -42.10 -32.08
CA ASP A 709 -28.15 -42.38 -32.75
C ASP A 709 -29.25 -42.66 -31.72
N TRP A 710 -30.50 -42.44 -32.12
CA TRP A 710 -31.66 -42.79 -31.29
C TRP A 710 -31.74 -44.31 -31.13
N ILE A 711 -31.60 -44.76 -29.89
CA ILE A 711 -31.82 -46.14 -29.48
C ILE A 711 -33.33 -46.30 -29.22
N ASN A 712 -33.91 -47.30 -29.86
CA ASN A 712 -35.29 -47.73 -29.74
C ASN A 712 -35.33 -49.26 -29.88
N ASP A 713 -34.54 -49.93 -29.04
CA ASP A 713 -34.19 -51.35 -29.15
C ASP A 713 -35.10 -52.23 -28.28
N GLY A 714 -35.89 -51.63 -27.39
CA GLY A 714 -36.93 -52.27 -26.59
C GLY A 714 -38.10 -52.72 -27.45
N SER A 715 -37.94 -53.87 -28.10
CA SER A 715 -39.08 -54.66 -28.58
C SER A 715 -40.13 -54.77 -27.48
N ARG A 716 -41.38 -54.38 -27.78
CA ARG A 716 -42.55 -54.58 -26.92
C ARG A 716 -42.55 -56.00 -26.35
N SER A 717 -42.15 -56.15 -25.09
CA SER A 717 -42.27 -57.42 -24.38
C SER A 717 -43.68 -57.51 -23.82
N GLU A 718 -44.58 -58.18 -24.56
CA GLU A 718 -45.95 -58.47 -24.12
C GLU A 718 -46.02 -59.38 -22.87
N ILE A 719 -44.88 -59.80 -22.32
CA ILE A 719 -44.80 -60.86 -21.30
C ILE A 719 -44.56 -60.32 -19.88
N ASP A 720 -43.84 -59.20 -19.70
CA ASP A 720 -43.46 -58.71 -18.35
C ASP A 720 -43.88 -57.26 -18.01
N GLY A 721 -44.52 -56.51 -18.91
CA GLY A 721 -45.14 -55.21 -18.57
C GLY A 721 -44.17 -54.11 -18.10
N ILE A 722 -42.92 -54.14 -18.57
CA ILE A 722 -41.92 -53.10 -18.36
C ILE A 722 -41.45 -52.64 -19.73
N GLU A 723 -41.44 -51.33 -19.94
CA GLU A 723 -40.75 -50.73 -21.07
C GLU A 723 -39.39 -50.24 -20.56
N LEU A 724 -38.32 -50.80 -21.14
CA LEU A 724 -36.95 -50.59 -20.70
C LEU A 724 -36.08 -50.31 -21.93
N GLU A 725 -35.94 -49.03 -22.28
CA GLU A 725 -34.90 -48.60 -23.21
C GLU A 725 -33.62 -48.39 -22.41
N ARG A 726 -32.66 -49.31 -22.55
CA ARG A 726 -31.38 -49.23 -21.86
C ARG A 726 -30.26 -49.88 -22.66
N LYS A 727 -29.21 -49.12 -22.94
CA LYS A 727 -27.86 -49.67 -23.09
C LYS A 727 -27.06 -49.26 -21.87
N THR A 728 -26.35 -50.21 -21.25
CA THR A 728 -25.41 -49.88 -20.17
C THR A 728 -24.18 -49.17 -20.74
N LEU A 729 -23.49 -48.36 -19.92
CA LEU A 729 -22.23 -47.69 -20.31
C LEU A 729 -21.23 -48.67 -20.95
N LYS A 730 -21.12 -49.89 -20.41
CA LYS A 730 -20.29 -50.96 -20.98
C LYS A 730 -20.70 -51.33 -22.41
N GLN A 731 -21.99 -51.50 -22.67
CA GLN A 731 -22.51 -51.80 -24.01
C GLN A 731 -22.34 -50.64 -25.00
N LEU A 732 -22.38 -49.38 -24.53
CA LEU A 732 -22.07 -48.20 -25.34
C LEU A 732 -20.59 -48.17 -25.76
N HIS A 733 -19.68 -48.51 -24.84
CA HIS A 733 -18.24 -48.61 -25.15
C HIS A 733 -17.94 -49.81 -26.08
N GLU A 734 -18.64 -50.93 -25.90
CA GLU A 734 -18.52 -52.14 -26.75
C GLU A 734 -18.93 -51.86 -28.22
N ILE A 735 -19.96 -51.03 -28.47
CA ILE A 735 -20.31 -50.57 -29.83
C ILE A 735 -19.44 -49.41 -30.34
N GLY A 736 -18.45 -48.96 -29.56
CA GLY A 736 -17.52 -47.90 -29.94
C GLY A 736 -18.08 -46.47 -29.86
N PHE A 737 -19.17 -46.26 -29.12
CA PHE A 737 -19.62 -44.92 -28.76
C PHE A 737 -18.81 -44.41 -27.55
N CYS A 738 -18.42 -43.13 -27.59
CA CYS A 738 -17.69 -42.44 -26.51
C CYS A 738 -16.40 -43.16 -26.01
N ARG A 739 -15.48 -43.46 -26.93
CA ARG A 739 -14.18 -44.08 -26.56
C ARG A 739 -13.17 -43.11 -25.94
N ASP A 740 -13.23 -41.84 -26.34
CA ASP A 740 -12.23 -40.81 -26.05
C ASP A 740 -12.87 -39.60 -25.29
N GLY A 741 -13.92 -39.85 -24.52
CA GLY A 741 -14.69 -38.85 -23.76
C GLY A 741 -15.64 -39.52 -22.75
N GLU A 742 -16.51 -38.74 -22.11
CA GLU A 742 -17.48 -39.25 -21.12
C GLU A 742 -18.94 -39.06 -21.55
N VAL A 743 -19.81 -40.00 -21.15
CA VAL A 743 -21.25 -39.92 -21.41
C VAL A 743 -21.92 -39.05 -20.35
N VAL A 744 -22.01 -37.74 -20.62
CA VAL A 744 -22.48 -36.72 -19.66
C VAL A 744 -23.98 -36.41 -19.74
N SER A 745 -24.69 -36.86 -20.79
CA SER A 745 -26.12 -36.60 -20.91
C SER A 745 -26.92 -37.74 -21.54
N ILE A 746 -28.24 -37.75 -21.27
CA ILE A 746 -29.24 -38.61 -21.88
C ILE A 746 -30.48 -37.79 -22.22
N GLU A 747 -31.03 -37.98 -23.41
CA GLU A 747 -32.35 -37.51 -23.82
C GLU A 747 -33.30 -38.69 -23.94
N CYS A 748 -34.56 -38.51 -23.51
CA CYS A 748 -35.64 -39.48 -23.66
C CYS A 748 -36.90 -38.79 -24.21
N LYS A 749 -37.46 -39.28 -25.32
CA LYS A 749 -38.63 -38.69 -25.99
C LYS A 749 -39.63 -39.74 -26.45
N ASP A 750 -40.92 -39.43 -26.36
CA ASP A 750 -42.01 -40.26 -26.90
C ASP A 750 -41.84 -40.37 -28.43
N VAL A 751 -41.73 -41.59 -28.96
CA VAL A 751 -41.54 -41.88 -30.39
C VAL A 751 -42.65 -41.31 -31.25
N LYS A 752 -43.89 -41.29 -30.72
CA LYS A 752 -45.09 -40.90 -31.46
C LYS A 752 -45.37 -39.40 -31.43
N THR A 753 -45.06 -38.72 -30.32
CA THR A 753 -45.36 -37.28 -30.16
C THR A 753 -44.13 -36.38 -30.23
N GLY A 754 -42.93 -36.92 -30.01
CA GLY A 754 -41.69 -36.15 -29.93
C GLY A 754 -41.50 -35.36 -28.63
N LEU A 755 -42.49 -35.39 -27.72
CA LEU A 755 -42.43 -34.76 -26.40
C LEU A 755 -41.35 -35.39 -25.53
N ASN A 756 -40.76 -34.60 -24.64
CA ASN A 756 -39.84 -35.12 -23.62
C ASN A 756 -40.61 -36.00 -22.62
N TYR A 757 -39.91 -36.92 -21.95
CA TYR A 757 -40.56 -37.89 -21.07
C TYR A 757 -41.28 -37.24 -19.86
N ASP A 758 -40.79 -36.10 -19.36
CA ASP A 758 -41.37 -35.31 -18.28
C ASP A 758 -42.61 -34.49 -18.70
N GLU A 759 -42.75 -34.20 -19.99
CA GLU A 759 -43.94 -33.59 -20.60
C GLU A 759 -45.06 -34.62 -20.85
N THR A 760 -44.78 -35.91 -20.65
CA THR A 760 -45.77 -36.98 -20.84
C THR A 760 -46.54 -37.26 -19.55
N LEU A 761 -47.83 -37.56 -19.68
CA LEU A 761 -48.74 -37.86 -18.55
C LEU A 761 -48.54 -39.28 -17.96
N ASP A 762 -47.37 -39.87 -18.17
CA ASP A 762 -47.02 -41.23 -17.75
C ASP A 762 -46.27 -41.13 -16.40
N VAL A 763 -46.69 -41.91 -15.41
CA VAL A 763 -46.32 -41.75 -13.99
C VAL A 763 -45.18 -42.68 -13.60
N GLY A 764 -44.14 -42.14 -12.96
CA GLY A 764 -42.99 -42.93 -12.51
C GLY A 764 -42.00 -43.30 -13.62
N VAL A 765 -42.05 -42.60 -14.76
CA VAL A 765 -41.03 -42.70 -15.81
C VAL A 765 -39.75 -42.02 -15.33
N THR A 766 -38.61 -42.67 -15.49
CA THR A 766 -37.29 -42.09 -15.14
C THR A 766 -36.35 -42.20 -16.34
N CYS A 767 -35.61 -41.13 -16.62
CA CYS A 767 -34.60 -41.03 -17.68
C CYS A 767 -33.27 -40.66 -17.00
N THR A 768 -32.33 -41.58 -16.87
CA THR A 768 -31.06 -41.34 -16.17
C THR A 768 -29.87 -41.98 -16.89
N LEU A 769 -28.68 -41.40 -16.73
CA LEU A 769 -27.42 -41.93 -17.28
C LEU A 769 -27.13 -43.37 -16.85
N ARG A 770 -27.47 -43.70 -15.59
CA ARG A 770 -27.22 -45.00 -14.98
C ARG A 770 -28.19 -46.07 -15.48
N ASP A 771 -29.47 -45.73 -15.54
CA ASP A 771 -30.56 -46.70 -15.68
C ASP A 771 -31.26 -46.68 -17.04
N GLY A 772 -30.93 -45.71 -17.91
CA GLY A 772 -31.58 -45.51 -19.21
C GLY A 772 -32.95 -44.86 -19.03
N LEU A 773 -33.91 -45.24 -19.87
CA LEU A 773 -35.32 -44.98 -19.61
C LEU A 773 -35.97 -46.22 -19.00
N LEU A 774 -36.65 -46.02 -17.87
CA LEU A 774 -37.45 -47.02 -17.20
C LEU A 774 -38.89 -46.50 -17.07
N CYS A 775 -39.84 -47.25 -17.64
CA CYS A 775 -41.27 -47.07 -17.41
C CYS A 775 -41.93 -48.41 -17.00
N ARG A 776 -42.72 -48.39 -15.92
CA ARG A 776 -43.45 -49.56 -15.42
C ARG A 776 -44.92 -49.45 -15.77
N HIS A 777 -45.47 -50.43 -16.49
CA HIS A 777 -46.89 -50.41 -16.91
C HIS A 777 -47.84 -50.34 -15.71
N SER A 778 -47.51 -51.04 -14.62
CA SER A 778 -48.27 -51.10 -13.37
C SER A 778 -48.39 -49.77 -12.62
N GLN A 779 -47.61 -48.74 -12.99
CA GLN A 779 -47.67 -47.40 -12.43
C GLN A 779 -48.51 -46.43 -13.28
N GLN A 780 -48.88 -46.81 -14.52
CA GLN A 780 -49.60 -45.95 -15.49
C GLN A 780 -51.12 -45.83 -15.26
N GLY A 781 -51.57 -46.06 -14.02
CA GLY A 781 -52.98 -45.97 -13.62
C GLY A 781 -53.94 -46.70 -14.56
N LYS A 782 -54.97 -46.01 -15.05
CA LYS A 782 -56.00 -46.57 -15.95
C LYS A 782 -55.46 -47.03 -17.32
N ARG A 783 -54.30 -46.54 -17.75
CA ARG A 783 -53.74 -46.83 -19.08
C ARG A 783 -52.98 -48.16 -19.10
N ASN A 784 -52.40 -48.54 -17.96
CA ASN A 784 -51.69 -49.80 -17.70
C ASN A 784 -50.67 -50.21 -18.78
N THR A 785 -50.16 -49.22 -19.52
CA THR A 785 -49.20 -49.33 -20.63
C THR A 785 -48.38 -48.05 -20.67
N CYS A 786 -47.07 -48.20 -20.87
CA CYS A 786 -46.17 -47.09 -21.14
C CYS A 786 -46.40 -46.54 -22.56
N ARG A 787 -46.03 -45.27 -22.78
CA ARG A 787 -45.70 -44.78 -24.13
C ARG A 787 -44.41 -45.40 -24.61
N ASP A 788 -44.35 -45.57 -25.93
CA ASP A 788 -43.18 -45.92 -26.74
C ASP A 788 -42.16 -44.77 -26.67
N TYR A 789 -41.06 -44.94 -25.92
CA TYR A 789 -39.99 -43.93 -25.83
C TYR A 789 -38.73 -44.38 -26.56
N LYS A 790 -38.00 -43.41 -27.11
CA LYS A 790 -36.63 -43.58 -27.62
C LYS A 790 -35.65 -42.78 -26.77
N ILE A 791 -34.41 -43.25 -26.67
CA ILE A 791 -33.34 -42.59 -25.93
C ILE A 791 -32.12 -42.27 -26.80
N ARG A 792 -31.33 -41.29 -26.41
CA ARG A 792 -29.97 -41.09 -26.96
C ARG A 792 -29.05 -40.50 -25.90
N TYR A 793 -27.76 -40.79 -26.02
CA TYR A 793 -26.73 -40.38 -25.07
C TYR A 793 -25.83 -39.31 -25.67
N PHE A 794 -25.41 -38.29 -24.91
CA PHE A 794 -24.41 -37.33 -25.35
C PHE A 794 -23.04 -37.71 -24.82
N CYS A 795 -22.07 -37.87 -25.71
CA CYS A 795 -20.66 -37.94 -25.37
C CYS A 795 -20.09 -36.52 -25.36
N SER A 796 -19.46 -36.12 -24.25
CA SER A 796 -18.68 -34.88 -24.14
C SER A 796 -17.21 -35.22 -24.00
N CYS A 797 -16.38 -34.48 -24.71
CA CYS A 797 -14.92 -34.50 -24.63
C CYS A 797 -14.37 -33.22 -23.94
N ASP A 798 -15.27 -32.40 -23.40
CA ASP A 798 -15.04 -31.50 -22.27
C ASP A 798 -15.46 -32.23 -20.98
N SER A 799 -14.60 -33.13 -20.50
CA SER A 799 -14.78 -33.90 -19.26
C SER A 799 -14.29 -33.15 -18.01
N ALA A 800 -13.90 -31.88 -18.16
CA ALA A 800 -13.36 -31.09 -17.05
C ALA A 800 -14.43 -30.72 -16.03
N PHE A 801 -15.70 -30.57 -16.43
CA PHE A 801 -16.76 -30.07 -15.54
C PHE A 801 -17.76 -31.17 -15.13
N SER A 802 -18.15 -31.17 -13.85
CA SER A 802 -19.20 -32.02 -13.29
C SER A 802 -20.04 -31.24 -12.27
N ALA A 803 -21.27 -31.66 -12.00
CA ALA A 803 -22.17 -30.98 -11.06
C ALA A 803 -22.95 -31.96 -10.19
N SER A 804 -23.45 -31.48 -9.05
CA SER A 804 -24.39 -32.19 -8.18
C SER A 804 -25.69 -32.57 -8.89
N SER A 805 -26.20 -31.69 -9.75
CA SER A 805 -27.38 -31.90 -10.58
C SER A 805 -27.41 -30.92 -11.76
N SER A 806 -28.37 -31.04 -12.67
CA SER A 806 -28.63 -30.06 -13.73
C SER A 806 -30.11 -30.07 -14.10
N LYS A 807 -30.70 -28.89 -14.33
CA LYS A 807 -32.13 -28.71 -14.66
C LYS A 807 -32.50 -29.34 -15.99
N SER A 808 -31.59 -29.28 -16.96
CA SER A 808 -31.67 -29.95 -18.26
C SER A 808 -30.26 -30.02 -18.87
N PRO A 809 -30.05 -30.80 -19.97
CA PRO A 809 -28.76 -30.83 -20.65
C PRO A 809 -28.26 -29.45 -21.09
N LYS A 810 -29.19 -28.56 -21.47
CA LYS A 810 -28.91 -27.17 -21.86
C LYS A 810 -28.23 -26.38 -20.74
N TYR A 811 -28.67 -26.56 -19.49
CA TYR A 811 -28.11 -25.92 -18.30
C TYR A 811 -27.13 -26.82 -17.52
N GLY A 812 -26.45 -27.73 -18.23
CA GLY A 812 -25.46 -28.64 -17.67
C GLY A 812 -24.15 -27.96 -17.24
N PRO A 813 -23.25 -28.69 -16.56
CA PRO A 813 -21.97 -28.15 -16.06
C PRO A 813 -21.09 -27.54 -17.17
N GLN A 814 -21.17 -28.05 -18.40
CA GLN A 814 -20.44 -27.54 -19.55
C GLN A 814 -20.86 -26.11 -19.99
N SER A 815 -22.05 -25.65 -19.58
CA SER A 815 -22.58 -24.32 -19.90
C SER A 815 -22.04 -23.19 -18.99
N VAL A 816 -21.06 -23.49 -18.12
CA VAL A 816 -20.53 -22.57 -17.10
C VAL A 816 -19.57 -21.49 -17.61
N ARG A 817 -18.99 -21.64 -18.81
CA ARG A 817 -17.87 -20.78 -19.26
C ARG A 817 -18.30 -19.30 -19.48
N LEU A 818 -17.54 -18.34 -18.94
CA LEU A 818 -17.83 -16.90 -19.08
C LEU A 818 -17.72 -16.36 -20.53
N GLN A 819 -16.92 -16.99 -21.39
CA GLN A 819 -16.74 -16.58 -22.80
C GLN A 819 -17.41 -17.52 -23.82
N SER A 820 -18.49 -18.22 -23.43
CA SER A 820 -19.22 -19.09 -24.38
C SER A 820 -19.90 -18.27 -25.48
N LEU A 821 -19.53 -18.49 -26.73
CA LEU A 821 -20.27 -17.98 -27.89
C LEU A 821 -21.68 -18.59 -27.92
N TYR A 822 -22.68 -17.80 -28.36
CA TYR A 822 -24.07 -18.25 -28.45
C TYR A 822 -24.21 -19.51 -29.32
N SER A 823 -24.53 -20.64 -28.68
CA SER A 823 -25.00 -21.85 -29.32
C SER A 823 -26.45 -22.10 -28.90
N THR A 824 -27.28 -22.56 -29.84
CA THR A 824 -28.70 -22.89 -29.57
C THR A 824 -28.87 -24.01 -28.53
N ASP A 825 -27.81 -24.79 -28.31
CA ASP A 825 -27.82 -26.01 -27.52
C ASP A 825 -27.31 -25.81 -26.08
N THR A 826 -26.76 -24.63 -25.76
CA THR A 826 -26.20 -24.27 -24.44
C THR A 826 -26.99 -23.14 -23.76
N GLY A 827 -27.27 -23.27 -22.47
CA GLY A 827 -28.13 -22.36 -21.68
C GLY A 827 -27.43 -21.18 -21.01
N LEU A 828 -26.21 -20.86 -21.44
CA LEU A 828 -25.43 -19.71 -20.96
C LEU A 828 -25.45 -19.60 -19.42
N GLY A 829 -25.07 -20.71 -18.77
CA GLY A 829 -25.09 -20.91 -17.32
C GLY A 829 -25.42 -22.35 -16.93
N TRP A 830 -24.80 -22.82 -15.85
CA TRP A 830 -25.26 -24.01 -15.13
C TRP A 830 -26.43 -23.66 -14.23
N ILE A 831 -27.48 -24.48 -14.24
CA ILE A 831 -28.64 -24.37 -13.36
C ILE A 831 -28.93 -25.78 -12.81
N PRO A 832 -28.88 -26.02 -11.47
CA PRO A 832 -29.19 -27.32 -10.87
C PRO A 832 -30.68 -27.67 -10.96
N SER A 833 -31.04 -28.95 -10.76
CA SER A 833 -32.45 -29.39 -10.71
C SER A 833 -33.17 -28.96 -9.43
N HIS A 834 -32.41 -28.60 -8.38
CA HIS A 834 -32.91 -28.13 -7.09
C HIS A 834 -32.13 -26.89 -6.66
N HIS A 835 -32.80 -25.90 -6.07
CA HIS A 835 -32.15 -24.72 -5.53
C HIS A 835 -32.00 -24.87 -4.01
N ASN A 836 -30.91 -25.50 -3.58
CA ASN A 836 -30.55 -25.71 -2.17
C ASN A 836 -29.02 -25.65 -1.96
N LYS A 837 -28.58 -25.57 -0.71
CA LYS A 837 -27.16 -25.42 -0.34
C LYS A 837 -26.31 -26.67 -0.58
N ASP A 838 -26.94 -27.82 -0.87
CA ASP A 838 -26.25 -29.07 -1.19
C ASP A 838 -25.74 -29.10 -2.64
N GLN A 839 -26.12 -28.12 -3.48
CA GLN A 839 -25.67 -28.07 -4.85
C GLN A 839 -24.21 -27.62 -4.97
N PHE A 840 -23.48 -28.20 -5.91
CA PHE A 840 -22.12 -27.75 -6.24
C PHE A 840 -21.83 -27.97 -7.72
N LEU A 841 -20.90 -27.17 -8.22
CA LEU A 841 -20.34 -27.28 -9.55
C LEU A 841 -18.83 -27.47 -9.40
N GLN A 842 -18.27 -28.49 -10.04
CA GLN A 842 -16.88 -28.92 -9.91
C GLN A 842 -16.16 -28.84 -11.24
N VAL A 843 -14.87 -28.47 -11.21
CA VAL A 843 -13.93 -28.62 -12.32
C VAL A 843 -12.72 -29.48 -11.90
N ASP A 844 -12.27 -30.36 -12.80
CA ASP A 844 -11.01 -31.11 -12.76
C ASP A 844 -10.06 -30.47 -13.79
N LEU A 845 -8.93 -29.95 -13.32
CA LEU A 845 -7.90 -29.30 -14.13
C LEU A 845 -6.92 -30.30 -14.77
N GLY A 846 -7.05 -31.60 -14.47
CA GLY A 846 -6.26 -32.70 -15.02
C GLY A 846 -4.89 -32.88 -14.35
N LYS A 847 -4.27 -31.80 -13.89
CA LYS A 847 -3.10 -31.76 -13.01
C LYS A 847 -3.32 -30.72 -11.90
N ASP A 848 -2.49 -30.74 -10.86
CA ASP A 848 -2.48 -29.66 -9.88
C ASP A 848 -1.96 -28.37 -10.53
N GLU A 849 -2.72 -27.28 -10.40
CA GLU A 849 -2.39 -25.95 -10.94
C GLU A 849 -2.52 -24.90 -9.82
N PRO A 850 -1.71 -23.83 -9.83
CA PRO A 850 -1.84 -22.73 -8.88
C PRO A 850 -3.03 -21.82 -9.23
N ILE A 851 -3.97 -21.67 -8.29
CA ILE A 851 -5.18 -20.87 -8.44
C ILE A 851 -5.13 -19.65 -7.52
N TYR A 852 -5.26 -18.47 -8.12
CA TYR A 852 -5.20 -17.16 -7.48
C TYR A 852 -6.58 -16.54 -7.24
N GLY A 853 -7.63 -17.01 -7.89
CA GLY A 853 -8.96 -16.44 -7.73
C GLY A 853 -10.03 -17.05 -8.65
N ILE A 854 -11.22 -16.45 -8.61
CA ILE A 854 -12.39 -16.89 -9.36
C ILE A 854 -13.18 -15.68 -9.87
N LYS A 855 -13.72 -15.77 -11.09
CA LYS A 855 -14.70 -14.81 -11.64
C LYS A 855 -16.05 -15.49 -11.74
N VAL A 856 -17.14 -14.88 -11.27
CA VAL A 856 -18.48 -15.48 -11.21
C VAL A 856 -19.55 -14.56 -11.79
N GLN A 857 -20.50 -15.13 -12.55
CA GLN A 857 -21.63 -14.45 -13.19
C GLN A 857 -22.90 -15.32 -13.03
N GLY A 858 -24.08 -14.72 -13.22
CA GLY A 858 -25.36 -15.44 -13.29
C GLY A 858 -25.63 -16.09 -14.65
N SER A 859 -26.91 -16.37 -14.92
CA SER A 859 -27.34 -16.80 -16.26
C SER A 859 -27.47 -15.61 -17.21
N GLU A 860 -26.95 -15.73 -18.42
CA GLU A 860 -27.17 -14.73 -19.47
C GLU A 860 -28.54 -14.90 -20.16
N GLU A 861 -29.07 -16.13 -20.19
CA GLU A 861 -30.37 -16.45 -20.79
C GLU A 861 -31.55 -16.18 -19.85
N VAL A 862 -31.40 -16.44 -18.55
CA VAL A 862 -32.48 -16.30 -17.55
C VAL A 862 -32.28 -15.01 -16.75
N PRO A 863 -33.12 -13.96 -16.95
CA PRO A 863 -33.00 -12.70 -16.24
C PRO A 863 -33.08 -12.87 -14.72
N ASP A 864 -32.31 -12.06 -14.00
CA ASP A 864 -32.30 -11.98 -12.53
C ASP A 864 -32.08 -13.32 -11.79
N MET A 865 -31.53 -14.35 -12.44
CA MET A 865 -31.16 -15.62 -11.82
C MET A 865 -29.63 -15.71 -11.64
N TYR A 866 -29.18 -15.67 -10.38
CA TYR A 866 -27.77 -15.69 -10.01
C TYR A 866 -27.55 -16.04 -8.54
N VAL A 867 -26.37 -16.56 -8.23
CA VAL A 867 -25.90 -16.81 -6.86
C VAL A 867 -25.44 -15.50 -6.22
N THR A 868 -25.82 -15.24 -4.97
CA THR A 868 -25.47 -14.03 -4.20
C THR A 868 -24.39 -14.27 -3.15
N SER A 869 -24.19 -15.51 -2.70
CA SER A 869 -22.98 -15.93 -1.97
C SER A 869 -22.70 -17.42 -2.15
N TYR A 870 -21.43 -17.83 -2.04
CA TYR A 870 -20.96 -19.20 -2.25
C TYR A 870 -19.68 -19.51 -1.47
N HIS A 871 -19.38 -20.79 -1.26
CA HIS A 871 -18.05 -21.24 -0.86
C HIS A 871 -17.27 -21.76 -2.07
N VAL A 872 -15.95 -21.55 -2.06
CA VAL A 872 -15.01 -22.28 -2.92
C VAL A 872 -14.35 -23.36 -2.07
N LEU A 873 -14.26 -24.57 -2.63
CA LEU A 873 -13.55 -25.70 -2.03
C LEU A 873 -12.53 -26.25 -3.04
N HIS A 874 -11.40 -26.75 -2.55
CA HIS A 874 -10.29 -27.24 -3.37
C HIS A 874 -9.77 -28.61 -2.89
N SER A 875 -9.19 -29.39 -3.80
CA SER A 875 -8.70 -30.75 -3.54
C SER A 875 -7.67 -31.21 -4.58
N GLU A 876 -6.65 -31.93 -4.15
CA GLU A 876 -5.66 -32.61 -5.01
C GLU A 876 -6.22 -33.98 -5.52
N ASP A 877 -7.02 -34.66 -4.69
CA ASP A 877 -7.43 -36.06 -4.89
C ASP A 877 -8.88 -36.25 -5.37
N GLY A 878 -9.70 -35.19 -5.39
CA GLY A 878 -11.11 -35.25 -5.79
C GLY A 878 -12.03 -35.94 -4.78
N HIS A 879 -11.51 -36.28 -3.60
CA HIS A 879 -12.21 -36.98 -2.53
C HIS A 879 -12.26 -36.16 -1.23
N LYS A 880 -11.14 -35.56 -0.84
CA LYS A 880 -11.00 -34.72 0.35
C LYS A 880 -10.91 -33.26 -0.06
N PHE A 881 -11.98 -32.51 0.20
CA PHE A 881 -12.05 -31.08 -0.08
C PHE A 881 -11.74 -30.26 1.17
N LYS A 882 -10.93 -29.22 0.99
CA LYS A 882 -10.70 -28.12 1.94
C LYS A 882 -11.49 -26.89 1.46
N TYR A 883 -11.86 -25.98 2.36
CA TYR A 883 -12.40 -24.69 1.94
C TYR A 883 -11.26 -23.78 1.47
N ALA A 884 -11.55 -22.80 0.62
CA ALA A 884 -10.71 -21.61 0.52
C ALA A 884 -10.94 -20.76 1.78
N GLU A 885 -9.86 -20.27 2.38
CA GLU A 885 -9.88 -19.66 3.71
C GLU A 885 -9.76 -18.12 3.64
N ASP A 886 -10.14 -17.44 4.72
CA ASP A 886 -9.92 -16.02 4.93
C ASP A 886 -8.53 -15.74 5.58
N VAL A 887 -8.21 -14.46 5.83
CA VAL A 887 -6.97 -14.04 6.53
C VAL A 887 -6.79 -14.65 7.94
N PHE A 888 -7.81 -15.31 8.48
CA PHE A 888 -7.83 -15.92 9.82
C PHE A 888 -7.91 -17.46 9.77
N GLY A 889 -7.86 -18.09 8.59
CA GLY A 889 -7.95 -19.55 8.42
C GLY A 889 -9.36 -20.12 8.57
N ASN A 890 -10.42 -19.31 8.44
CA ASN A 890 -11.80 -19.79 8.45
C ASN A 890 -12.35 -19.96 7.02
N PRO A 891 -13.31 -20.87 6.77
CA PRO A 891 -13.96 -21.01 5.46
C PRO A 891 -14.55 -19.70 4.94
N LYS A 892 -13.92 -19.09 3.92
CA LYS A 892 -14.37 -17.81 3.36
C LYS A 892 -15.72 -17.99 2.65
N LEU A 893 -16.70 -17.17 3.02
CA LEU A 893 -17.95 -17.01 2.29
C LEU A 893 -17.75 -15.92 1.24
N PHE A 894 -17.74 -16.31 -0.03
CA PHE A 894 -17.52 -15.40 -1.16
C PHE A 894 -18.82 -14.77 -1.60
N ARG A 895 -18.71 -13.54 -2.11
CA ARG A 895 -19.84 -12.74 -2.58
C ARG A 895 -20.11 -13.00 -4.06
N GLY A 896 -21.39 -13.09 -4.41
CA GLY A 896 -21.87 -13.25 -5.78
C GLY A 896 -22.01 -11.93 -6.55
N PRO A 897 -22.24 -12.00 -7.87
CA PRO A 897 -22.48 -10.82 -8.70
C PRO A 897 -23.74 -10.04 -8.27
N VAL A 898 -23.78 -8.74 -8.59
CA VAL A 898 -24.89 -7.84 -8.23
C VAL A 898 -26.16 -8.06 -9.06
N ASN A 899 -26.02 -8.60 -10.26
CA ASN A 899 -27.11 -8.97 -11.18
C ASN A 899 -26.66 -10.20 -12.01
N ASN A 900 -27.51 -10.70 -12.89
CA ASN A 900 -27.20 -11.91 -13.67
C ASN A 900 -26.14 -11.68 -14.79
N LEU A 901 -25.84 -10.43 -15.16
CA LEU A 901 -25.01 -10.07 -16.32
C LEU A 901 -23.60 -9.56 -15.98
N LYS A 902 -23.41 -8.79 -14.90
CA LYS A 902 -22.10 -8.22 -14.53
C LYS A 902 -21.29 -9.27 -13.75
N PRO A 903 -20.19 -9.82 -14.27
CA PRO A 903 -19.35 -10.74 -13.52
C PRO A 903 -18.68 -10.02 -12.33
N ILE A 904 -18.52 -10.72 -11.22
CA ILE A 904 -17.70 -10.32 -10.08
C ILE A 904 -16.40 -11.12 -10.08
N GLU A 905 -15.32 -10.52 -9.59
CA GLU A 905 -13.98 -11.12 -9.51
C GLU A 905 -13.52 -11.12 -8.05
N GLU A 906 -13.09 -12.29 -7.56
CA GLU A 906 -12.64 -12.52 -6.20
C GLU A 906 -11.25 -13.17 -6.24
N VAL A 907 -10.26 -12.49 -5.66
CA VAL A 907 -8.90 -13.01 -5.49
C VAL A 907 -8.82 -13.75 -4.15
N PHE A 908 -8.10 -14.87 -4.12
CA PHE A 908 -7.83 -15.61 -2.90
C PHE A 908 -6.69 -14.96 -2.13
N VAL A 909 -6.88 -14.78 -0.82
CA VAL A 909 -5.91 -14.15 0.09
C VAL A 909 -4.59 -14.92 0.07
N GLU A 910 -4.68 -16.25 0.15
CA GLU A 910 -3.59 -17.18 -0.08
C GLU A 910 -3.94 -18.01 -1.32
N PRO A 911 -3.16 -17.92 -2.41
CA PRO A 911 -3.35 -18.77 -3.58
C PRO A 911 -2.95 -20.21 -3.24
N PHE A 912 -3.66 -21.18 -3.82
CA PHE A 912 -3.46 -22.60 -3.51
C PHE A 912 -3.29 -23.44 -4.77
N GLU A 913 -2.47 -24.48 -4.68
CA GLU A 913 -2.38 -25.52 -5.71
C GLU A 913 -3.50 -26.54 -5.50
N ALA A 914 -4.23 -26.84 -6.57
CA ALA A 914 -5.24 -27.89 -6.57
C ALA A 914 -5.56 -28.37 -7.98
N ARG A 915 -5.95 -29.64 -8.09
CA ARG A 915 -6.50 -30.22 -9.32
C ARG A 915 -8.03 -30.06 -9.43
N TYR A 916 -8.74 -30.14 -8.31
CA TYR A 916 -10.20 -30.15 -8.25
C TYR A 916 -10.72 -28.93 -7.51
N ILE A 917 -11.53 -28.10 -8.18
CA ILE A 917 -12.21 -26.94 -7.58
C ILE A 917 -13.71 -27.17 -7.55
N ARG A 918 -14.38 -26.83 -6.44
CA ARG A 918 -15.84 -26.84 -6.27
C ARG A 918 -16.35 -25.47 -5.89
N VAL A 919 -17.38 -25.00 -6.59
CA VAL A 919 -18.19 -23.82 -6.25
C VAL A 919 -19.51 -24.31 -5.65
N ASN A 920 -19.81 -23.91 -4.42
CA ASN A 920 -20.97 -24.36 -3.64
C ASN A 920 -21.85 -23.17 -3.21
N PRO A 921 -22.98 -22.92 -3.91
CA PRO A 921 -23.89 -21.82 -3.61
C PRO A 921 -24.50 -21.86 -2.20
N GLN A 922 -24.50 -20.70 -1.54
CA GLN A 922 -25.02 -20.50 -0.19
C GLN A 922 -26.26 -19.60 -0.14
N SER A 923 -26.37 -18.63 -1.04
CA SER A 923 -27.57 -17.81 -1.26
C SER A 923 -27.71 -17.43 -2.74
N TRP A 924 -28.92 -17.09 -3.20
CA TRP A 924 -29.20 -16.77 -4.61
C TRP A 924 -30.46 -15.91 -4.78
N LYS A 925 -30.52 -15.15 -5.88
CA LYS A 925 -31.71 -14.41 -6.33
C LYS A 925 -32.43 -15.19 -7.42
N ASN A 926 -33.74 -15.40 -7.24
CA ASN A 926 -34.67 -16.17 -8.09
C ASN A 926 -34.33 -17.67 -8.35
N GLY A 927 -33.08 -18.09 -8.17
CA GLY A 927 -32.61 -19.46 -8.31
C GLY A 927 -31.09 -19.51 -8.43
N ILE A 928 -30.50 -20.68 -8.16
CA ILE A 928 -29.09 -20.92 -8.44
C ILE A 928 -28.88 -20.90 -9.95
N ALA A 929 -28.06 -19.97 -10.44
CA ALA A 929 -27.41 -20.07 -11.73
C ALA A 929 -25.96 -19.59 -11.59
N LEU A 930 -25.02 -20.31 -12.21
CA LEU A 930 -23.60 -19.95 -12.22
C LEU A 930 -23.01 -20.02 -13.63
N ARG A 931 -22.19 -19.03 -13.92
CA ARG A 931 -21.03 -19.12 -14.81
C ARG A 931 -19.79 -18.73 -14.02
N PHE A 932 -18.66 -19.36 -14.29
CA PHE A 932 -17.41 -18.97 -13.67
C PHE A 932 -16.20 -19.22 -14.57
N ASP A 933 -15.09 -18.59 -14.20
CA ASP A 933 -13.76 -18.83 -14.75
C ASP A 933 -12.74 -18.76 -13.61
N LEU A 934 -11.60 -19.44 -13.76
CA LEU A 934 -10.55 -19.48 -12.72
C LEU A 934 -9.36 -18.62 -13.12
N ILE A 935 -8.80 -17.94 -12.12
CA ILE A 935 -7.60 -17.12 -12.28
C ILE A 935 -6.42 -17.99 -11.87
N GLY A 936 -5.56 -18.34 -12.83
CA GLY A 936 -4.45 -19.28 -12.67
C GLY A 936 -3.34 -19.02 -13.69
N CYS A 937 -2.17 -19.62 -13.47
CA CYS A 937 -0.99 -19.46 -14.34
C CYS A 937 -0.69 -20.75 -15.12
N GLY A 938 -1.50 -21.06 -16.15
CA GLY A 938 -1.32 -22.28 -16.94
C GLY A 938 -0.10 -22.25 -17.88
N GLU A 939 0.62 -23.37 -17.98
CA GLU A 939 1.79 -23.52 -18.86
C GLU A 939 1.41 -23.51 -20.36
N ILE A 940 1.60 -22.36 -21.02
CA ILE A 940 1.45 -22.26 -22.48
C ILE A 940 2.74 -22.72 -23.17
N SER A 941 2.73 -23.93 -23.73
CA SER A 941 3.78 -24.44 -24.62
C SER A 941 3.67 -23.84 -26.03
N VAL A 942 3.88 -22.53 -26.18
CA VAL A 942 4.05 -21.85 -27.48
C VAL A 942 5.21 -20.86 -27.41
N THR A 943 6.01 -20.81 -28.48
CA THR A 943 7.16 -19.92 -28.65
C THR A 943 6.77 -18.43 -28.75
N THR A 944 7.70 -17.57 -28.31
CA THR A 944 7.82 -16.12 -28.59
C THR A 944 6.73 -15.18 -28.06
N SER A 945 6.95 -14.63 -26.86
CA SER A 945 7.30 -13.21 -26.62
C SER A 945 6.72 -12.70 -25.29
N PRO A 946 7.52 -12.19 -24.34
CA PRO A 946 7.01 -11.67 -23.08
C PRO A 946 6.39 -10.28 -23.27
N TRP A 947 5.07 -10.22 -23.40
CA TRP A 947 4.33 -9.03 -23.00
C TRP A 947 4.34 -8.98 -21.48
N ILE A 948 4.99 -7.96 -20.92
CA ILE A 948 4.88 -7.65 -19.50
C ILE A 948 3.53 -6.94 -19.33
N GLU A 949 2.56 -7.62 -18.72
CA GLU A 949 1.42 -6.91 -18.14
C GLU A 949 1.95 -6.03 -17.00
N LEU A 950 1.65 -4.74 -17.06
CA LEU A 950 1.91 -3.83 -15.94
C LEU A 950 0.98 -4.21 -14.79
N THR A 951 1.52 -4.92 -13.80
CA THR A 951 1.01 -4.80 -12.43
C THR A 951 1.34 -3.38 -11.96
N THR A 952 0.37 -2.47 -12.08
CA THR A 952 0.40 -1.16 -11.44
C THR A 952 0.66 -1.34 -9.94
N PRO A 953 1.64 -0.65 -9.34
CA PRO A 953 1.79 -0.66 -7.89
C PRO A 953 0.48 -0.21 -7.24
N GLU A 954 0.00 -0.97 -6.26
CA GLU A 954 -1.15 -0.58 -5.45
C GLU A 954 -0.77 0.69 -4.66
N GLU A 955 -1.46 1.80 -4.94
CA GLU A 955 -1.29 3.03 -4.16
C GLU A 955 -1.62 2.76 -2.69
N ALA A 956 -1.00 3.49 -1.76
CA ALA A 956 -1.28 3.33 -0.33
C ALA A 956 -2.67 3.91 0.01
N ILE A 957 -3.70 3.11 -0.19
CA ILE A 957 -5.09 3.47 0.11
C ILE A 957 -5.27 3.55 1.63
N CYS A 958 -5.53 4.76 2.17
CA CYS A 958 -5.99 4.92 3.55
C CYS A 958 -7.24 4.09 3.82
N ARG A 959 -7.31 3.43 4.98
CA ARG A 959 -8.46 2.60 5.39
C ARG A 959 -8.96 2.96 6.80
N ASP A 960 -8.73 4.19 7.24
CA ASP A 960 -9.14 4.63 8.56
C ASP A 960 -10.67 4.81 8.59
N GLU A 961 -11.28 4.46 9.72
CA GLU A 961 -12.67 4.76 10.00
C GLU A 961 -12.84 6.27 10.20
N MET A 962 -13.78 6.89 9.47
CA MET A 962 -14.12 8.31 9.65
C MET A 962 -14.91 8.57 10.94
N GLY A 963 -15.15 7.52 11.75
CA GLY A 963 -15.48 7.64 13.15
C GLY A 963 -16.98 7.60 13.45
N LEU A 964 -17.77 6.94 12.61
CA LEU A 964 -19.16 6.65 12.93
C LEU A 964 -19.23 5.67 14.11
N GLU A 965 -18.55 4.51 14.07
CA GLU A 965 -18.63 3.49 15.12
C GLU A 965 -18.15 4.00 16.48
N ASN A 966 -16.92 4.53 16.50
CA ASN A 966 -16.22 4.99 17.69
C ASN A 966 -16.76 6.31 18.27
N GLY A 967 -17.67 6.99 17.55
CA GLY A 967 -18.34 8.20 18.00
C GLY A 967 -17.52 9.49 17.90
N LEU A 968 -16.40 9.48 17.17
CA LEU A 968 -15.64 10.69 16.84
C LEU A 968 -16.45 11.61 15.91
N MET A 969 -17.25 11.03 14.99
CA MET A 969 -18.32 11.74 14.30
C MET A 969 -19.58 11.77 15.17
N LYS A 970 -20.08 12.98 15.43
CA LYS A 970 -21.27 13.20 16.26
C LYS A 970 -22.56 13.10 15.45
N ASP A 971 -23.68 12.91 16.14
CA ASP A 971 -24.98 12.72 15.50
C ASP A 971 -25.43 13.96 14.70
N GLU A 972 -24.98 15.17 15.09
CA GLU A 972 -25.28 16.41 14.36
C GLU A 972 -24.59 16.50 12.99
N GLN A 973 -23.57 15.69 12.73
CA GLN A 973 -22.87 15.58 11.44
C GLN A 973 -23.55 14.60 10.47
N ILE A 974 -24.64 13.94 10.89
CA ILE A 974 -25.32 12.89 10.13
C ILE A 974 -26.77 13.30 9.88
N GLU A 975 -27.17 13.34 8.62
CA GLU A 975 -28.53 13.67 8.20
C GLU A 975 -29.10 12.53 7.36
N VAL A 976 -30.37 12.17 7.56
CA VAL A 976 -31.04 11.09 6.82
C VAL A 976 -32.32 11.62 6.17
N SER A 977 -32.65 11.08 4.99
CA SER A 977 -33.82 11.50 4.20
C SER A 977 -35.14 11.37 4.96
N SER A 978 -35.30 10.27 5.70
CA SER A 978 -36.49 9.97 6.50
C SER A 978 -36.19 8.89 7.55
N VAL A 979 -37.13 8.63 8.47
CA VAL A 979 -36.99 7.63 9.55
C VAL A 979 -38.30 6.88 9.78
N PHE A 980 -38.22 5.56 9.94
CA PHE A 980 -39.36 4.70 10.25
C PHE A 980 -39.85 4.90 11.70
N ASN A 981 -40.91 5.70 11.86
CA ASN A 981 -41.57 6.10 13.11
C ASN A 981 -40.80 7.12 13.97
N GLU A 982 -41.55 8.08 14.54
CA GLU A 982 -41.02 9.20 15.34
C GLU A 982 -40.39 8.80 16.69
N ASN A 983 -40.57 7.55 17.14
CA ASN A 983 -40.11 7.06 18.44
C ASN A 983 -38.57 6.94 18.56
N GLY A 984 -37.78 7.44 17.60
CA GLY A 984 -36.32 7.44 17.60
C GLY A 984 -35.66 6.07 17.34
N ARG A 985 -36.42 4.97 17.34
CA ARG A 985 -35.91 3.59 17.32
C ARG A 985 -35.02 3.28 16.10
N PHE A 986 -35.30 3.84 14.94
CA PHE A 986 -34.55 3.60 13.69
C PHE A 986 -33.82 4.86 13.18
N ASN A 987 -33.57 5.83 14.06
CA ASN A 987 -32.96 7.11 13.74
C ASN A 987 -31.42 7.02 13.68
N VAL A 988 -30.76 8.12 13.29
CA VAL A 988 -29.30 8.34 13.14
C VAL A 988 -28.39 7.50 14.07
N PRO A 989 -28.59 7.40 15.39
CA PRO A 989 -27.67 6.63 16.25
C PRO A 989 -27.53 5.14 15.89
N ASN A 990 -28.54 4.58 15.20
CA ASN A 990 -28.60 3.18 14.76
C ASN A 990 -27.88 2.95 13.42
N ILE A 991 -27.40 4.00 12.75
CA ILE A 991 -26.71 3.88 11.46
C ILE A 991 -25.25 3.45 11.59
N ARG A 992 -24.69 3.49 12.79
CA ARG A 992 -23.31 3.08 13.03
C ARG A 992 -23.18 1.55 12.85
N ILE A 993 -22.06 1.09 12.30
CA ILE A 993 -21.74 -0.34 12.20
C ILE A 993 -21.73 -1.02 13.59
N ASN A 994 -21.94 -2.34 13.61
CA ASN A 994 -22.00 -3.18 14.81
C ASN A 994 -23.06 -2.81 15.87
N LYS A 995 -23.95 -1.84 15.61
CA LYS A 995 -25.05 -1.52 16.54
C LYS A 995 -26.02 -2.69 16.69
N LEU A 996 -26.24 -3.09 17.94
CA LEU A 996 -27.11 -4.19 18.32
C LEU A 996 -28.58 -3.76 18.38
N GLN A 997 -29.48 -4.66 18.02
CA GLN A 997 -30.92 -4.44 18.23
C GLN A 997 -31.30 -4.57 19.71
N THR A 998 -32.15 -3.68 20.21
CA THR A 998 -32.68 -3.70 21.59
C THR A 998 -34.18 -3.35 21.60
N GLU A 999 -34.77 -3.26 22.80
CA GLU A 999 -36.16 -2.78 22.96
C GLU A 999 -36.33 -1.33 22.49
N THR A 1000 -35.30 -0.49 22.66
CA THR A 1000 -35.32 0.94 22.32
C THR A 1000 -34.58 1.30 21.03
N GLN A 1001 -33.67 0.44 20.55
CA GLN A 1001 -32.87 0.64 19.33
C GLN A 1001 -33.17 -0.42 18.28
N GLY A 1002 -33.30 0.00 17.02
CA GLY A 1002 -33.82 -0.81 15.92
C GLY A 1002 -32.81 -1.76 15.28
N GLY A 1003 -31.51 -1.56 15.54
CA GLY A 1003 -30.41 -2.37 14.97
C GLY A 1003 -29.97 -1.95 13.56
N ALA A 1004 -30.55 -0.88 13.00
CA ALA A 1004 -30.15 -0.18 11.78
C ALA A 1004 -30.89 1.16 11.65
N TRP A 1005 -30.42 2.05 10.77
CA TRP A 1005 -31.30 3.08 10.20
C TRP A 1005 -32.27 2.44 9.21
N ILE A 1006 -33.54 2.85 9.28
CA ILE A 1006 -34.61 2.44 8.35
C ILE A 1006 -35.40 3.72 7.97
N PRO A 1007 -35.55 4.05 6.68
CA PRO A 1007 -36.33 5.19 6.22
C PRO A 1007 -37.85 4.99 6.41
N ALA A 1008 -38.60 6.08 6.34
CA ALA A 1008 -40.06 6.05 6.39
C ALA A 1008 -40.69 5.30 5.20
N THR A 1009 -40.03 5.29 4.03
CA THR A 1009 -40.46 4.53 2.86
C THR A 1009 -39.29 3.76 2.23
N ASN A 1010 -39.58 2.61 1.62
CA ASN A 1010 -38.59 1.89 0.82
C ASN A 1010 -38.58 2.48 -0.61
N SER A 1011 -37.75 3.50 -0.86
CA SER A 1011 -37.65 4.11 -2.19
C SER A 1011 -36.20 4.46 -2.57
N ILE A 1012 -35.94 4.54 -3.88
CA ILE A 1012 -34.64 4.97 -4.45
C ILE A 1012 -34.31 6.45 -4.21
N ASN A 1013 -35.23 7.21 -3.59
CA ASN A 1013 -35.03 8.61 -3.24
C ASN A 1013 -34.55 8.77 -1.78
N GLU A 1014 -34.46 7.69 -1.01
CA GLU A 1014 -33.93 7.72 0.35
C GLU A 1014 -32.39 7.86 0.32
N TRP A 1015 -31.83 8.52 1.33
CA TRP A 1015 -30.40 8.77 1.41
C TRP A 1015 -29.93 9.03 2.83
N VAL A 1016 -28.63 8.85 3.03
CA VAL A 1016 -27.89 9.17 4.25
C VAL A 1016 -26.77 10.12 3.86
N LYS A 1017 -26.60 11.24 4.56
CA LYS A 1017 -25.55 12.25 4.36
C LYS A 1017 -24.66 12.33 5.60
N PHE A 1018 -23.36 12.42 5.37
CA PHE A 1018 -22.33 12.72 6.37
C PHE A 1018 -21.70 14.09 6.07
N ASP A 1019 -21.40 14.86 7.11
CA ASP A 1019 -20.63 16.12 7.07
C ASP A 1019 -19.33 15.96 7.86
N PHE A 1020 -18.20 15.96 7.16
CA PHE A 1020 -16.88 15.83 7.76
C PHE A 1020 -16.35 17.16 8.35
N LEU A 1021 -17.16 18.23 8.34
CA LEU A 1021 -16.88 19.63 8.73
C LEU A 1021 -15.80 20.35 7.90
N GLU A 1022 -14.88 19.60 7.31
CA GLU A 1022 -13.82 20.01 6.42
C GLU A 1022 -13.67 18.97 5.29
N PRO A 1023 -13.04 19.30 4.14
CA PRO A 1023 -12.71 18.32 3.14
C PRO A 1023 -11.80 17.20 3.69
N ARG A 1024 -12.16 15.94 3.40
CA ARG A 1024 -11.40 14.73 3.75
C ARG A 1024 -11.17 13.87 2.51
N ASN A 1025 -10.11 13.06 2.52
CA ASN A 1025 -9.85 12.06 1.48
C ASN A 1025 -10.56 10.76 1.85
N LEU A 1026 -11.62 10.44 1.12
CA LEU A 1026 -12.50 9.28 1.34
C LEU A 1026 -12.12 8.18 0.35
N THR A 1027 -11.95 6.96 0.83
CA THR A 1027 -11.42 5.83 0.05
C THR A 1027 -12.42 4.69 -0.13
N GLY A 1028 -13.47 4.65 0.70
CA GLY A 1028 -14.51 3.63 0.59
C GLY A 1028 -15.63 3.78 1.61
N VAL A 1029 -16.48 2.75 1.68
CA VAL A 1029 -17.61 2.64 2.61
C VAL A 1029 -17.74 1.19 3.05
N ILE A 1030 -17.93 0.96 4.34
CA ILE A 1030 -18.41 -0.32 4.88
C ILE A 1030 -19.91 -0.23 5.08
N THR A 1031 -20.68 -1.20 4.57
CA THR A 1031 -22.14 -1.30 4.82
C THR A 1031 -22.45 -2.59 5.58
N GLN A 1032 -23.50 -2.59 6.39
CA GLN A 1032 -24.00 -3.74 7.14
C GLN A 1032 -25.54 -3.66 7.23
N GLY A 1033 -26.24 -4.79 7.23
CA GLY A 1033 -27.71 -4.84 7.29
C GLY A 1033 -28.27 -4.62 8.70
N GLN A 1034 -29.54 -4.99 8.93
CA GLN A 1034 -30.16 -4.92 10.26
C GLN A 1034 -29.65 -6.02 11.19
N ASN A 1035 -29.14 -5.64 12.36
CA ASN A 1035 -28.81 -6.61 13.41
C ASN A 1035 -30.05 -7.37 13.89
N GLY A 1036 -29.98 -8.70 13.89
CA GLY A 1036 -31.11 -9.59 14.23
C GLY A 1036 -32.29 -9.54 13.27
N GLY A 1037 -32.17 -8.88 12.11
CA GLY A 1037 -33.26 -8.67 11.16
C GLY A 1037 -32.97 -9.20 9.76
N GLU A 1038 -34.03 -9.62 9.05
CA GLU A 1038 -33.95 -10.04 7.65
C GLU A 1038 -34.09 -8.85 6.68
N SER A 1039 -33.46 -7.71 6.95
CA SER A 1039 -33.52 -6.52 6.08
C SER A 1039 -32.14 -5.91 5.90
N TRP A 1040 -31.77 -5.61 4.65
CA TRP A 1040 -30.48 -5.04 4.28
C TRP A 1040 -30.53 -4.43 2.88
N VAL A 1041 -29.57 -3.57 2.56
CA VAL A 1041 -29.39 -3.03 1.21
C VAL A 1041 -28.49 -3.96 0.38
N GLU A 1042 -28.94 -4.34 -0.82
CA GLU A 1042 -28.22 -5.21 -1.77
C GLU A 1042 -27.25 -4.39 -2.66
N THR A 1043 -27.67 -3.20 -3.08
CA THR A 1043 -26.89 -2.28 -3.92
C THR A 1043 -27.15 -0.81 -3.56
N PHE A 1044 -26.15 0.05 -3.75
CA PHE A 1044 -26.23 1.48 -3.46
C PHE A 1044 -25.39 2.31 -4.43
N LYS A 1045 -25.64 3.62 -4.47
CA LYS A 1045 -24.81 4.61 -5.14
C LYS A 1045 -24.22 5.57 -4.11
N VAL A 1046 -23.10 6.19 -4.45
CA VAL A 1046 -22.45 7.22 -3.65
C VAL A 1046 -22.44 8.54 -4.42
N MET A 1047 -22.85 9.60 -3.75
CA MET A 1047 -22.71 10.99 -4.21
C MET A 1047 -21.78 11.73 -3.24
N TYR A 1048 -20.99 12.68 -3.73
CA TYR A 1048 -20.09 13.49 -2.91
C TYR A 1048 -20.19 14.99 -3.25
N SER A 1049 -19.83 15.84 -2.29
CA SER A 1049 -19.94 17.29 -2.41
C SER A 1049 -18.90 18.02 -1.55
N HIS A 1050 -18.51 19.22 -1.99
CA HIS A 1050 -17.67 20.14 -1.21
C HIS A 1050 -18.48 21.19 -0.45
N ASP A 1051 -19.73 21.44 -0.84
CA ASP A 1051 -20.55 22.56 -0.35
C ASP A 1051 -21.96 22.15 0.15
N GLY A 1052 -22.28 20.86 0.08
CA GLY A 1052 -23.57 20.28 0.44
C GLY A 1052 -24.70 20.56 -0.56
N LYS A 1053 -24.44 21.33 -1.62
CA LYS A 1053 -25.43 21.81 -2.61
C LYS A 1053 -25.21 21.19 -3.99
N ALA A 1054 -23.99 21.23 -4.50
CA ALA A 1054 -23.59 20.58 -5.74
C ALA A 1054 -23.13 19.14 -5.46
N TRP A 1055 -23.84 18.15 -5.99
CA TRP A 1055 -23.61 16.73 -5.73
C TRP A 1055 -23.11 16.02 -6.99
N ASN A 1056 -21.96 15.34 -6.88
CA ASN A 1056 -21.34 14.58 -7.94
C ASN A 1056 -21.48 13.07 -7.68
N PRO A 1057 -21.86 12.24 -8.66
CA PRO A 1057 -21.85 10.78 -8.50
C PRO A 1057 -20.44 10.22 -8.57
N VAL A 1058 -20.20 9.11 -7.88
CA VAL A 1058 -19.03 8.25 -8.19
C VAL A 1058 -19.31 7.52 -9.51
N LEU A 1059 -18.32 7.45 -10.39
CA LEU A 1059 -18.45 6.87 -11.73
C LEU A 1059 -17.70 5.53 -11.85
N ASP A 1060 -18.24 4.61 -12.66
CA ASP A 1060 -17.58 3.37 -13.09
C ASP A 1060 -16.65 3.66 -14.29
N ARG A 1061 -15.84 2.68 -14.72
CA ARG A 1061 -14.82 2.82 -15.77
C ARG A 1061 -15.37 3.20 -17.14
N ASP A 1062 -16.66 2.99 -17.37
CA ASP A 1062 -17.38 3.36 -18.59
C ASP A 1062 -18.02 4.78 -18.54
N GLY A 1063 -17.89 5.48 -17.41
CA GLY A 1063 -18.47 6.81 -17.18
C GLY A 1063 -19.93 6.81 -16.72
N THR A 1064 -20.52 5.65 -16.42
CA THR A 1064 -21.85 5.56 -15.80
C THR A 1064 -21.76 5.71 -14.27
N GLU A 1065 -22.89 5.97 -13.59
CA GLU A 1065 -22.92 6.03 -12.12
C GLU A 1065 -22.57 4.66 -11.52
N LYS A 1066 -21.56 4.61 -10.63
CA LYS A 1066 -21.08 3.37 -10.03
C LYS A 1066 -22.09 2.83 -9.02
N GLU A 1067 -22.70 1.70 -9.36
CA GLU A 1067 -23.50 0.90 -8.43
C GLU A 1067 -22.57 0.00 -7.61
N PHE A 1068 -22.47 0.33 -6.32
CA PHE A 1068 -21.76 -0.40 -5.31
C PHE A 1068 -22.57 -1.56 -4.77
N ALA A 1069 -21.85 -2.54 -4.28
CA ALA A 1069 -22.35 -3.86 -4.02
C ALA A 1069 -22.38 -4.05 -2.49
N ALA A 1070 -23.53 -3.83 -1.87
CA ALA A 1070 -23.70 -3.91 -0.42
C ALA A 1070 -23.95 -5.37 0.04
N ASN A 1071 -24.80 -5.57 1.02
CA ASN A 1071 -24.87 -6.79 1.81
C ASN A 1071 -25.73 -7.87 1.13
N PHE A 1072 -25.46 -9.12 1.51
CA PHE A 1072 -26.28 -10.29 1.15
C PHE A 1072 -26.97 -10.92 2.38
N ASP A 1073 -26.78 -10.33 3.56
CA ASP A 1073 -27.43 -10.69 4.82
C ASP A 1073 -27.47 -9.46 5.79
N GLY A 1074 -28.02 -9.65 6.99
CA GLY A 1074 -28.18 -8.60 8.00
C GLY A 1074 -26.92 -8.25 8.83
N GLU A 1075 -25.90 -9.09 8.85
CA GLU A 1075 -24.85 -9.08 9.88
C GLU A 1075 -23.42 -9.00 9.35
N THR A 1076 -23.14 -9.55 8.17
CA THR A 1076 -21.81 -9.54 7.57
C THR A 1076 -21.51 -8.14 7.01
N PRO A 1077 -20.48 -7.43 7.52
CA PRO A 1077 -20.08 -6.15 6.97
C PRO A 1077 -19.48 -6.32 5.57
N GLN A 1078 -19.74 -5.36 4.69
CA GLN A 1078 -19.27 -5.36 3.30
C GLN A 1078 -18.52 -4.08 2.99
N GLU A 1079 -17.21 -4.20 2.77
CA GLU A 1079 -16.36 -3.09 2.32
C GLU A 1079 -16.52 -2.85 0.82
N ASN A 1080 -16.55 -1.57 0.42
CA ASN A 1080 -16.56 -1.12 -0.97
C ASN A 1080 -15.56 0.03 -1.12
N TYR A 1081 -14.47 -0.19 -1.86
CA TYR A 1081 -13.49 0.86 -2.15
C TYR A 1081 -13.86 1.63 -3.42
N PHE A 1082 -13.49 2.91 -3.46
CA PHE A 1082 -13.56 3.74 -4.64
C PHE A 1082 -12.35 3.49 -5.53
N ASP A 1083 -12.50 3.48 -6.86
CA ASP A 1083 -11.37 3.23 -7.78
C ASP A 1083 -10.31 4.35 -7.73
N ARG A 1084 -10.67 5.49 -7.13
CA ARG A 1084 -9.82 6.62 -6.81
C ARG A 1084 -10.30 7.25 -5.50
N PRO A 1085 -9.42 7.71 -4.61
CA PRO A 1085 -9.81 8.50 -3.45
C PRO A 1085 -10.61 9.75 -3.86
N ILE A 1086 -11.65 10.06 -3.09
CA ILE A 1086 -12.56 11.18 -3.29
C ILE A 1086 -12.27 12.24 -2.23
N GLN A 1087 -11.84 13.42 -2.65
CA GLN A 1087 -11.75 14.56 -1.74
C GLN A 1087 -13.14 15.22 -1.62
N ALA A 1088 -13.75 15.22 -0.43
CA ALA A 1088 -15.07 15.81 -0.20
C ALA A 1088 -15.29 16.21 1.26
N GLN A 1089 -16.15 17.20 1.53
CA GLN A 1089 -16.65 17.50 2.88
C GLN A 1089 -17.95 16.74 3.18
N PHE A 1090 -18.76 16.46 2.16
CA PHE A 1090 -20.02 15.76 2.33
C PHE A 1090 -20.07 14.51 1.46
N LEU A 1091 -20.57 13.41 2.02
CA LEU A 1091 -20.82 12.16 1.32
C LEU A 1091 -22.27 11.72 1.53
N LYS A 1092 -22.91 11.25 0.47
CA LYS A 1092 -24.27 10.70 0.48
C LYS A 1092 -24.28 9.26 -0.02
N ILE A 1093 -24.96 8.39 0.69
CA ILE A 1093 -25.26 7.01 0.29
C ILE A 1093 -26.74 6.93 -0.10
N ILE A 1094 -27.02 6.34 -1.27
CA ILE A 1094 -28.36 6.20 -1.85
C ILE A 1094 -28.63 4.71 -2.11
N PRO A 1095 -29.54 4.05 -1.37
CA PRO A 1095 -29.95 2.67 -1.64
C PRO A 1095 -30.63 2.52 -3.02
N VAL A 1096 -30.24 1.51 -3.78
CA VAL A 1096 -30.80 1.23 -5.13
C VAL A 1096 -31.64 -0.04 -5.14
N ALA A 1097 -31.16 -1.11 -4.50
CA ALA A 1097 -31.93 -2.33 -4.27
C ALA A 1097 -31.71 -2.84 -2.84
N TRP A 1098 -32.72 -3.51 -2.28
CA TRP A 1098 -32.74 -3.96 -0.89
C TRP A 1098 -33.53 -5.25 -0.73
N HIS A 1099 -33.19 -6.01 0.31
CA HIS A 1099 -33.88 -7.23 0.70
C HIS A 1099 -34.89 -6.90 1.80
N ASN A 1100 -36.17 -7.23 1.58
CA ASN A 1100 -37.33 -6.88 2.42
C ASN A 1100 -37.54 -5.36 2.63
N ASN A 1101 -36.65 -4.67 3.35
CA ASN A 1101 -36.69 -3.23 3.58
C ASN A 1101 -35.29 -2.62 3.44
N ILE A 1102 -35.22 -1.31 3.18
CA ILE A 1102 -33.99 -0.54 3.33
C ILE A 1102 -33.64 -0.56 4.82
N ALA A 1103 -32.55 -1.23 5.17
CA ALA A 1103 -31.96 -1.15 6.49
C ALA A 1103 -30.44 -1.07 6.33
N MET A 1104 -29.83 -0.04 6.90
CA MET A 1104 -28.38 0.16 6.80
C MET A 1104 -27.75 0.53 8.14
N ARG A 1105 -26.58 -0.08 8.35
CA ARG A 1105 -25.49 0.39 9.19
C ARG A 1105 -24.29 0.68 8.27
N VAL A 1106 -23.47 1.67 8.63
CA VAL A 1106 -22.43 2.27 7.79
C VAL A 1106 -21.22 2.63 8.65
N GLU A 1107 -20.03 2.50 8.06
CA GLU A 1107 -18.81 3.24 8.40
C GLU A 1107 -18.21 3.81 7.11
N VAL A 1108 -17.65 5.02 7.13
CA VAL A 1108 -17.00 5.60 5.94
C VAL A 1108 -15.49 5.45 6.10
N LEU A 1109 -14.80 5.06 5.03
CA LEU A 1109 -13.35 4.89 5.03
C LEU A 1109 -12.67 6.08 4.37
N GLY A 1110 -11.53 6.49 4.92
CA GLY A 1110 -10.71 7.57 4.41
C GLY A 1110 -9.38 7.67 5.12
N CYS A 1111 -8.71 8.82 5.00
CA CYS A 1111 -7.63 9.21 5.92
C CYS A 1111 -8.26 10.01 7.07
N PHE A 1112 -8.21 9.48 8.30
CA PHE A 1112 -8.84 10.14 9.43
C PHE A 1112 -8.00 11.35 9.89
N SER A 1113 -8.66 12.47 10.16
CA SER A 1113 -8.09 13.64 10.81
C SER A 1113 -9.09 14.21 11.82
N PRO A 1114 -8.66 14.58 13.04
CA PRO A 1114 -9.55 15.09 14.09
C PRO A 1114 -10.52 16.17 13.60
N TYR A 1115 -11.78 16.03 13.99
CA TYR A 1115 -12.81 17.01 13.61
C TYR A 1115 -12.61 18.35 14.35
N PRO A 1116 -12.78 19.50 13.66
CA PRO A 1116 -12.75 20.80 14.32
C PRO A 1116 -13.90 20.93 15.33
N PRO A 1117 -13.74 21.76 16.39
CA PRO A 1117 -14.81 22.00 17.35
C PRO A 1117 -15.99 22.72 16.67
N MET A 1118 -17.16 22.08 16.66
CA MET A 1118 -18.40 22.69 16.13
C MET A 1118 -18.68 24.04 16.79
N SER A 1119 -18.75 25.10 15.98
CA SER A 1119 -19.06 26.45 16.43
C SER A 1119 -20.51 26.54 16.91
N THR A 1120 -20.73 26.75 18.20
CA THR A 1120 -22.07 27.03 18.74
C THR A 1120 -22.56 28.41 18.27
N PRO A 1121 -23.76 28.54 17.70
CA PRO A 1121 -24.25 29.83 17.21
C PRO A 1121 -24.53 30.80 18.37
N ILE A 1122 -23.81 31.91 18.40
CA ILE A 1122 -24.06 33.05 19.30
C ILE A 1122 -25.23 33.85 18.70
N PRO A 1123 -26.25 34.26 19.50
CA PRO A 1123 -27.37 35.03 18.98
C PRO A 1123 -26.91 36.41 18.45
N PRO A 1124 -27.35 36.84 17.25
CA PRO A 1124 -26.83 38.05 16.61
C PRO A 1124 -27.32 39.33 17.29
N ILE A 1125 -26.39 40.24 17.60
CA ILE A 1125 -26.69 41.62 17.97
C ILE A 1125 -26.57 42.49 16.72
N THR A 1126 -27.70 43.04 16.27
CA THR A 1126 -27.77 43.84 15.05
C THR A 1126 -27.36 45.30 15.31
N THR A 1127 -26.19 45.71 14.82
CA THR A 1127 -25.84 47.13 14.67
C THR A 1127 -25.30 47.39 13.27
N THR A 1128 -26.19 47.81 12.38
CA THR A 1128 -25.86 48.29 11.03
C THR A 1128 -25.23 49.68 11.10
N VAL A 1129 -23.93 49.78 10.83
CA VAL A 1129 -23.23 51.05 10.57
C VAL A 1129 -22.64 50.96 9.17
N THR A 1130 -23.28 51.61 8.20
CA THR A 1130 -22.69 51.80 6.86
C THR A 1130 -21.56 52.83 6.95
N PRO A 1131 -20.33 52.53 6.49
CA PRO A 1131 -19.23 53.49 6.52
C PRO A 1131 -19.52 54.77 5.71
N GLU A 1132 -19.18 55.94 6.25
CA GLU A 1132 -19.39 57.22 5.56
C GLU A 1132 -18.62 57.27 4.22
N GLY A 1133 -19.36 57.46 3.12
CA GLY A 1133 -18.79 57.69 1.78
C GLY A 1133 -18.93 56.54 0.78
N CYS A 1134 -19.54 55.42 1.17
CA CYS A 1134 -19.94 54.35 0.25
C CYS A 1134 -21.15 54.75 -0.61
N ASN A 1135 -21.09 54.52 -1.93
CA ASN A 1135 -22.22 54.66 -2.86
C ASN A 1135 -22.54 53.28 -3.48
N PRO A 1136 -23.33 52.42 -2.81
CA PRO A 1136 -23.57 51.05 -3.26
C PRO A 1136 -24.63 50.96 -4.37
N CYS A 1137 -24.60 49.88 -5.14
CA CYS A 1137 -25.69 49.47 -6.02
C CYS A 1137 -26.99 49.20 -5.21
N PRO A 1138 -28.18 49.49 -5.75
CA PRO A 1138 -29.45 49.15 -5.11
C PRO A 1138 -29.56 47.65 -4.83
N ASN A 1139 -30.19 47.30 -3.70
CA ASN A 1139 -30.43 45.91 -3.25
C ASN A 1139 -29.16 45.05 -3.01
N LEU A 1140 -27.98 45.66 -2.85
CA LEU A 1140 -26.76 44.93 -2.47
C LEU A 1140 -26.90 44.33 -1.05
N PRO A 1141 -26.60 43.03 -0.82
CA PRO A 1141 -26.70 42.40 0.50
C PRO A 1141 -25.73 42.98 1.54
N THR A 1142 -26.15 43.01 2.81
CA THR A 1142 -25.43 43.67 3.92
C THR A 1142 -23.98 43.19 4.11
N GLU A 1143 -23.72 41.90 3.91
CA GLU A 1143 -22.37 41.30 3.99
C GLU A 1143 -21.39 41.91 2.95
N ARG A 1144 -21.90 42.36 1.79
CA ARG A 1144 -21.09 42.98 0.73
C ARG A 1144 -20.87 44.49 0.93
N LEU A 1145 -21.44 45.07 2.00
CA LEU A 1145 -21.19 46.46 2.40
C LEU A 1145 -19.99 46.61 3.35
N GLU A 1146 -19.55 45.53 4.01
CA GLU A 1146 -18.43 45.56 4.97
C GLU A 1146 -17.09 45.96 4.32
N ASN A 1147 -16.91 45.62 3.04
CA ASN A 1147 -15.72 45.96 2.24
C ASN A 1147 -15.96 47.10 1.23
N CYS A 1148 -16.98 47.95 1.43
CA CYS A 1148 -17.33 48.98 0.44
C CYS A 1148 -16.26 50.07 0.29
N VAL A 1149 -15.87 50.34 -0.96
CA VAL A 1149 -14.92 51.39 -1.32
C VAL A 1149 -15.64 52.60 -1.93
N LYS A 1150 -15.14 53.82 -1.66
CA LYS A 1150 -15.70 55.05 -2.23
C LYS A 1150 -15.40 55.16 -3.73
N CYS A 1151 -16.42 54.93 -4.55
CA CYS A 1151 -16.31 55.02 -6.00
C CYS A 1151 -16.12 56.46 -6.52
N SER A 1152 -15.47 56.57 -7.68
CA SER A 1152 -15.32 57.83 -8.41
C SER A 1152 -16.68 58.35 -8.89
N ALA A 1153 -16.80 59.68 -9.05
CA ALA A 1153 -18.07 60.35 -9.32
C ALA A 1153 -18.77 59.79 -10.59
N GLY A 1154 -19.93 59.17 -10.40
CA GLY A 1154 -20.73 58.54 -11.46
C GLY A 1154 -20.90 57.02 -11.31
N LEU A 1155 -19.99 56.35 -10.59
CA LEU A 1155 -19.96 54.89 -10.42
C LEU A 1155 -20.57 54.45 -9.07
N LEU A 1156 -21.11 53.23 -9.03
CA LEU A 1156 -21.69 52.58 -7.86
C LEU A 1156 -20.92 51.29 -7.50
N TRP A 1157 -20.89 50.93 -6.21
CA TRP A 1157 -20.21 49.73 -5.73
C TRP A 1157 -21.13 48.49 -5.79
N ASP A 1158 -20.74 47.46 -6.55
CA ASP A 1158 -21.51 46.21 -6.71
C ASP A 1158 -21.19 45.12 -5.67
N GLY A 1159 -20.37 45.46 -4.67
CA GLY A 1159 -19.83 44.51 -3.69
C GLY A 1159 -18.42 44.00 -4.00
N THR A 1160 -17.87 44.29 -5.19
CA THR A 1160 -16.50 43.89 -5.60
C THR A 1160 -15.78 44.99 -6.40
N ASN A 1161 -16.50 45.75 -7.22
CA ASN A 1161 -15.97 46.78 -8.12
C ASN A 1161 -16.85 48.04 -8.14
N CYS A 1162 -16.28 49.13 -8.66
CA CYS A 1162 -17.02 50.35 -9.00
C CYS A 1162 -17.49 50.29 -10.46
N VAL A 1163 -18.78 50.07 -10.67
CA VAL A 1163 -19.43 49.86 -11.98
C VAL A 1163 -20.36 51.02 -12.35
N ASP A 1164 -20.77 51.12 -13.63
CA ASP A 1164 -21.80 52.09 -14.00
C ASP A 1164 -23.15 51.71 -13.39
N ARG A 1165 -24.03 52.68 -13.12
CA ARG A 1165 -25.37 52.39 -12.57
C ARG A 1165 -26.16 51.41 -13.43
N SER A 1166 -25.97 51.40 -14.76
CA SER A 1166 -26.62 50.46 -15.67
C SER A 1166 -26.17 49.00 -15.50
N GLU A 1167 -25.00 48.77 -14.89
CA GLU A 1167 -24.37 47.45 -14.69
C GLU A 1167 -24.66 46.83 -13.31
N CYS A 1168 -25.30 47.57 -12.40
CA CYS A 1168 -25.76 47.05 -11.11
C CYS A 1168 -26.69 45.84 -11.29
N GLN A 1169 -26.30 44.71 -10.70
CA GLN A 1169 -27.08 43.46 -10.69
C GLN A 1169 -28.17 43.49 -9.60
N CYS A 1170 -29.26 42.76 -9.80
CA CYS A 1170 -30.28 42.58 -8.76
C CYS A 1170 -29.95 41.36 -7.90
N TYR A 1171 -30.42 41.33 -6.66
CA TYR A 1171 -30.21 40.22 -5.73
C TYR A 1171 -31.53 39.65 -5.20
N VAL A 1172 -31.56 38.34 -4.95
CA VAL A 1172 -32.56 37.67 -4.10
C VAL A 1172 -31.80 36.91 -3.01
N GLY A 1173 -31.94 37.33 -1.75
CA GLY A 1173 -31.03 36.89 -0.69
C GLY A 1173 -29.59 37.29 -1.05
N HIS A 1174 -28.70 36.30 -1.17
CA HIS A 1174 -27.28 36.48 -1.53
C HIS A 1174 -26.99 36.16 -3.01
N ILE A 1175 -28.01 35.78 -3.79
CA ILE A 1175 -27.85 35.31 -5.18
C ILE A 1175 -28.06 36.48 -6.15
N PRO A 1176 -27.05 36.86 -6.96
CA PRO A 1176 -27.22 37.85 -8.02
C PRO A 1176 -27.99 37.27 -9.22
N TYR A 1177 -28.76 38.11 -9.90
CA TYR A 1177 -29.36 37.83 -11.20
C TYR A 1177 -29.29 39.05 -12.12
N SER A 1178 -29.00 38.79 -13.39
CA SER A 1178 -28.65 39.82 -14.38
C SER A 1178 -29.83 40.73 -14.75
N VAL A 1179 -29.50 41.96 -15.16
CA VAL A 1179 -30.47 42.90 -15.73
C VAL A 1179 -31.23 42.26 -16.90
N GLY A 1180 -32.56 42.33 -16.87
CA GLY A 1180 -33.46 41.69 -17.83
C GLY A 1180 -33.87 40.25 -17.49
N ALA A 1181 -33.20 39.58 -16.54
CA ALA A 1181 -33.58 38.24 -16.10
C ALA A 1181 -34.85 38.27 -15.23
N VAL A 1182 -35.60 37.17 -15.29
CA VAL A 1182 -36.88 36.98 -14.60
C VAL A 1182 -36.76 35.87 -13.56
N TYR A 1183 -37.13 36.18 -12.31
CA TYR A 1183 -37.11 35.28 -11.16
C TYR A 1183 -38.53 35.06 -10.62
N LYS A 1184 -38.83 33.85 -10.16
CA LYS A 1184 -40.11 33.51 -9.52
C LYS A 1184 -39.91 33.24 -8.03
N THR A 1185 -40.62 33.98 -7.19
CA THR A 1185 -40.60 33.77 -5.73
C THR A 1185 -41.55 32.65 -5.33
N GLU A 1186 -41.29 32.03 -4.17
CA GLU A 1186 -42.16 31.03 -3.56
C GLU A 1186 -43.55 31.60 -3.25
N ASP A 1187 -43.65 32.91 -2.97
CA ASP A 1187 -44.89 33.67 -2.78
C ASP A 1187 -45.73 33.87 -4.07
N CYS A 1188 -45.46 33.11 -5.14
CA CYS A 1188 -46.12 33.24 -6.44
C CYS A 1188 -46.02 34.65 -7.06
N LYS A 1189 -44.82 35.26 -7.04
CA LYS A 1189 -44.54 36.53 -7.75
C LYS A 1189 -43.45 36.34 -8.80
N GLU A 1190 -43.59 37.05 -9.92
CA GLU A 1190 -42.61 37.08 -11.00
C GLU A 1190 -41.91 38.46 -11.02
N CYS A 1191 -40.61 38.46 -10.74
CA CYS A 1191 -39.74 39.62 -10.57
C CYS A 1191 -38.78 39.76 -11.75
N VAL A 1192 -38.71 40.94 -12.36
CA VAL A 1192 -37.78 41.25 -13.45
C VAL A 1192 -36.71 42.23 -12.94
N CYS A 1193 -35.44 41.92 -13.14
CA CYS A 1193 -34.36 42.88 -12.84
C CYS A 1193 -34.34 44.01 -13.87
N LYS A 1194 -34.48 45.27 -13.43
CA LYS A 1194 -34.40 46.45 -14.31
C LYS A 1194 -32.97 47.00 -14.36
N ILE A 1195 -32.67 47.72 -15.44
CA ILE A 1195 -31.43 48.51 -15.58
C ILE A 1195 -31.32 49.44 -14.37
N GLY A 1196 -30.26 49.29 -13.56
CA GLY A 1196 -30.12 50.00 -12.29
C GLY A 1196 -30.07 49.13 -11.03
N GLY A 1197 -30.17 47.80 -11.12
CA GLY A 1197 -30.14 46.89 -9.96
C GLY A 1197 -31.45 46.81 -9.18
N GLU A 1198 -32.56 47.28 -9.76
CA GLU A 1198 -33.87 47.34 -9.08
C GLU A 1198 -34.83 46.24 -9.58
N SER A 1199 -35.28 45.39 -8.66
CA SER A 1199 -36.20 44.28 -8.94
C SER A 1199 -37.66 44.74 -9.02
N SER A 1200 -38.36 44.40 -10.10
CA SER A 1200 -39.76 44.78 -10.32
C SER A 1200 -40.67 43.55 -10.36
N CYS A 1201 -41.42 43.32 -9.29
CA CYS A 1201 -42.26 42.12 -9.11
C CYS A 1201 -43.75 42.35 -9.40
N HIS A 1202 -44.43 41.32 -9.91
CA HIS A 1202 -45.88 41.26 -10.05
C HIS A 1202 -46.41 39.87 -9.70
N ASP A 1203 -47.64 39.78 -9.19
CA ASP A 1203 -48.20 38.50 -8.71
C ASP A 1203 -48.66 37.61 -9.88
N ILE A 1204 -48.41 36.30 -9.80
CA ILE A 1204 -48.78 35.29 -10.81
C ILE A 1204 -49.71 34.21 -10.24
N LYS A 1205 -50.44 33.51 -11.11
CA LYS A 1205 -51.53 32.59 -10.72
C LYS A 1205 -51.04 31.13 -10.66
N CYS A 1206 -50.81 30.63 -9.45
CA CYS A 1206 -50.30 29.27 -9.22
C CYS A 1206 -51.39 28.16 -9.26
N PRO A 1207 -51.03 26.91 -9.62
CA PRO A 1207 -51.90 25.74 -9.46
C PRO A 1207 -52.17 25.46 -7.96
N LYS A 1208 -53.28 24.78 -7.66
CA LYS A 1208 -53.57 24.33 -6.29
C LYS A 1208 -52.84 23.01 -6.01
N CYS A 1209 -52.17 22.91 -4.87
CA CYS A 1209 -51.62 21.65 -4.38
C CYS A 1209 -52.75 20.69 -4.01
N GLU A 1210 -52.63 19.43 -4.43
CA GLU A 1210 -53.48 18.33 -3.95
C GLU A 1210 -52.85 17.75 -2.66
N MET A 1211 -53.72 17.34 -1.71
CA MET A 1211 -53.34 16.87 -0.37
C MET A 1211 -53.19 15.34 -0.32
#